data_AF-A0AAU1FFB5-F1
#
_entry.id   AF-A0AAU1FFB5-F1
#
_cell.length_a   1.000
_cell.length_b   1.000
_cell.length_c   1.000
_cell.angle_alpha   90.00
_cell.angle_beta   90.00
_cell.angle_gamma   90.00
#
_symmetry.space_group_name_H-M   'P 1'
#
loop_
_entity.id
_entity.type
_entity.pdbx_description
1 polymer ?
#
loop_
_entity_poly.entity_id
_entity_poly.type
_entity_poly.pdbx_seq_one_letter_code
_entity_poly.pdbx_strand_id
1 'polypeptide(L)'
;MALLLTGLVAATDPFGGTAVLTQATGASSTAPGNSITATTLEDSGSEGAAKALSFLSEDELARRKAKLSGERVELTSQRTETSTVYANPDGTLTAESYAGPIRVKDDGGTWQAIDTDLSDAGPALEPEAAAADIAVSDGGDKTLASVSDGDVSLTMGWETTLPTPTVDGDTASYDLGDDQTLTVTALKQGISQNVVLDSAPDGTLSYRIPITLDGLTLSQADSGHLLLKNADGDLVAEAPAPMMWDSSKDPASGESQHIASVDTDIETAGDGRQTLVLTPDASYFDQDLTYPVTVDPTSTLAVTTDTWVATNYTDSQISSAELKSGTYNGGDTIARSYLKFDVSDFAGTDILDTNLALYSYWSSSCSTSGSGTQVRRITSSWSSSTITWGSEPSSTSTGAVTSTAAKGYSDDCPAGTVNFDIDDIVQAWADGSANYGLKMKGTSETDSLTWRRWRSANYVSGSDAATEPHLTVTYNSYPKTPSSLTLSPSTTSGSEKIVTSVNPVFSAKVSDADSGAKARVQYAIEPDPDYADTTYTLTKSTAYVSSGKAAALAVPSSSSLTDGTHLRVRARAYDGTDYSTAWTSWQTFTVDTGALDIPDVPSDLQTGATETTTPLLTGLVGAVGQEAVTAEYVLYDSTGAVVGDSPLGTATVGNGERAALVVPETLTDGSTYSWKMRACVGDTCSSYTAKSTFTVDVAAADEGDTADTVPTAVQHLATTAGETGALVTWEAPENWGVTDEDLSYTVTALKSGATVSTTTTDGTSAVIKGLTNGTAYTFKVTATNSVGTGAAATSGAVTPVAVTGGAAVYEDVVQAYLEAQLGLLAGDYASADSAASDSDQGTGFADVLDAEQSDPLGDRAVLGDEDSDTYEPAVTLSNVLAMPSGTTGTVTLRATSTLTDTVVAGEDTDDPDSTDEAEESTRLYTLTTASTPVLTGYQDAAAAEITVSESADALAVADTSTTDDSTVPDAMETDADGNLVSGTDSTSTTATTVSADATYAADISWGGTAAWARDHWNSKHDYDNDCTNFVSKSLNRGGGMKMKSGGTRWTYDDDDYWWRDDSNSWPKRSYSWANAYHSANFMSRQATYAWHTKKSQVNVGDIIYYNWNLKGDDHPNGFKGISHASVVTKIDSQGNIYITQHSTNRKNYRLSKQRTGSYKNMDVWIVSVFPWYE
;
A
#
# COMPACT_ATOMS: atom_id res chain seq x y z
N MET A 1 25.21 -7.74 4.48
CA MET A 1 26.35 -8.69 4.48
C MET A 1 27.28 -8.31 3.32
N ALA A 2 28.61 -8.21 3.42
CA ALA A 2 29.53 -8.01 4.56
C ALA A 2 30.78 -7.27 3.99
N LEU A 3 31.40 -6.31 4.68
CA LEU A 3 32.42 -6.54 5.72
C LEU A 3 32.71 -5.23 6.50
N LEU A 4 33.59 -5.29 7.51
CA LEU A 4 34.23 -4.16 8.22
C LEU A 4 33.33 -3.27 9.10
N LEU A 5 32.96 -3.78 10.29
CA LEU A 5 32.93 -2.95 11.51
C LEU A 5 33.13 -3.82 12.76
N THR A 6 34.37 -3.91 13.23
CA THR A 6 34.75 -4.46 14.54
C THR A 6 35.90 -3.63 15.12
N GLY A 7 35.60 -2.73 16.06
CA GLY A 7 36.56 -1.73 16.55
C GLY A 7 36.10 -1.00 17.82
N LEU A 8 36.32 -1.63 18.97
CA LEU A 8 36.31 -1.01 20.32
C LEU A 8 37.43 0.08 20.41
N VAL A 9 37.44 1.09 21.31
CA VAL A 9 36.77 1.22 22.63
C VAL A 9 36.67 2.68 23.16
N ALA A 10 35.60 2.96 23.92
CA ALA A 10 35.39 3.89 25.06
C ALA A 10 36.08 5.27 25.26
N ALA A 11 35.25 6.24 25.68
CA ALA A 11 35.46 7.21 26.77
C ALA A 11 34.13 7.28 27.57
N THR A 12 34.01 6.85 28.84
CA THR A 12 34.37 7.49 30.13
C THR A 12 33.56 8.75 30.50
N ASP A 13 32.41 8.54 31.14
CA ASP A 13 31.53 9.54 31.76
C ASP A 13 31.91 9.82 33.25
N PRO A 14 32.18 11.07 33.69
CA PRO A 14 32.74 11.37 35.01
C PRO A 14 31.81 12.15 36.00
N PHE A 15 31.21 11.43 36.96
CA PHE A 15 30.53 11.93 38.18
C PHE A 15 29.23 12.77 37.97
N GLY A 16 28.12 12.57 38.69
CA GLY A 16 27.78 11.61 39.75
C GLY A 16 27.04 12.25 40.93
N GLY A 17 25.73 11.99 41.11
CA GLY A 17 24.94 12.63 42.17
C GLY A 17 23.55 12.03 42.48
N THR A 18 23.48 11.20 43.53
CA THR A 18 22.28 10.80 44.30
C THR A 18 21.31 11.95 44.64
N ALA A 19 20.00 11.78 44.89
CA ALA A 19 19.04 10.64 44.91
C ALA A 19 17.61 11.26 45.11
N VAL A 20 16.46 10.59 45.28
CA VAL A 20 16.09 9.23 45.75
C VAL A 20 14.70 8.85 45.22
N LEU A 21 14.37 7.55 45.15
CA LEU A 21 12.98 7.08 45.29
C LEU A 21 12.90 5.80 46.16
N THR A 22 11.79 5.62 46.87
CA THR A 22 11.71 4.75 48.07
C THR A 22 11.23 3.33 47.75
N GLN A 23 11.84 2.32 48.37
CA GLN A 23 11.38 0.93 48.27
C GLN A 23 10.00 0.71 48.90
N ALA A 24 9.14 -0.03 48.22
CA ALA A 24 8.10 -0.86 48.82
C ALA A 24 8.44 -2.34 48.56
N THR A 25 8.23 -3.22 49.54
CA THR A 25 8.81 -4.57 49.53
C THR A 25 7.79 -5.69 49.71
N GLY A 26 7.95 -6.78 48.95
CA GLY A 26 7.30 -8.07 49.19
C GLY A 26 6.22 -8.42 48.14
N ALA A 27 6.11 -9.66 47.67
CA ALA A 27 6.97 -10.84 47.92
C ALA A 27 6.89 -11.84 46.75
N SER A 28 7.89 -12.72 46.64
CA SER A 28 7.99 -13.74 45.58
C SER A 28 8.28 -15.12 46.17
N SER A 29 7.70 -16.16 45.56
CA SER A 29 8.02 -17.57 45.79
C SER A 29 7.43 -18.47 44.70
N THR A 30 8.09 -19.48 44.13
CA THR A 30 9.52 -19.88 44.11
C THR A 30 9.71 -20.98 43.06
N ALA A 31 10.54 -20.75 42.02
CA ALA A 31 11.48 -21.66 41.30
C ALA A 31 11.11 -23.14 40.95
N PRO A 32 11.91 -23.91 40.16
CA PRO A 32 13.01 -23.55 39.25
C PRO A 32 12.92 -24.12 37.80
N GLY A 33 13.47 -23.38 36.85
CA GLY A 33 14.39 -23.83 35.78
C GLY A 33 14.11 -25.06 34.90
N ASN A 34 14.17 -24.83 33.57
CA ASN A 34 15.20 -25.49 32.75
C ASN A 34 15.59 -24.60 31.54
N SER A 35 16.77 -24.84 30.96
CA SER A 35 17.35 -24.04 29.86
C SER A 35 16.92 -24.51 28.47
N ILE A 36 16.64 -23.57 27.56
CA ILE A 36 16.76 -23.79 26.11
C ILE A 36 17.69 -22.71 25.56
N THR A 37 18.65 -23.12 24.73
CA THR A 37 19.63 -22.23 24.10
C THR A 37 18.99 -21.52 22.90
N ALA A 38 18.95 -20.19 22.90
CA ALA A 38 18.65 -19.45 21.68
C ALA A 38 19.73 -19.77 20.64
N THR A 39 19.34 -20.53 19.61
CA THR A 39 20.23 -20.91 18.51
C THR A 39 19.98 -19.92 17.38
N THR A 40 21.05 -19.36 16.83
CA THR A 40 21.00 -18.31 15.81
C THR A 40 20.39 -18.82 14.51
N LEU A 41 19.26 -18.22 14.09
CA LEU A 41 18.84 -18.22 12.70
C LEU A 41 19.62 -17.12 11.98
N GLU A 42 20.76 -17.48 11.41
CA GLU A 42 21.47 -16.60 10.47
C GLU A 42 20.90 -16.78 9.05
N ASP A 43 20.64 -15.64 8.42
CA ASP A 43 20.82 -15.41 6.98
C ASP A 43 20.00 -16.24 5.96
N SER A 44 18.74 -15.82 5.75
CA SER A 44 18.02 -16.10 4.48
C SER A 44 17.03 -15.01 4.02
N GLY A 45 16.64 -14.07 4.90
CA GLY A 45 15.68 -13.00 4.56
C GLY A 45 16.29 -11.69 4.03
N SER A 46 17.62 -11.52 4.09
CA SER A 46 18.23 -10.19 3.92
C SER A 46 18.18 -9.63 2.49
N GLU A 47 18.25 -10.46 1.45
CA GLU A 47 18.32 -9.97 0.07
C GLU A 47 16.96 -9.54 -0.50
N GLY A 48 15.87 -10.20 -0.10
CA GLY A 48 14.51 -9.84 -0.53
C GLY A 48 14.08 -8.46 -0.01
N ALA A 49 14.17 -8.26 1.30
CA ALA A 49 13.85 -6.99 1.94
C ALA A 49 14.78 -5.85 1.47
N ALA A 50 16.08 -6.13 1.29
CA ALA A 50 17.02 -5.14 0.75
C ALA A 50 16.69 -4.73 -0.70
N LYS A 51 16.22 -5.66 -1.54
CA LYS A 51 15.73 -5.34 -2.89
C LYS A 51 14.49 -4.45 -2.85
N ALA A 52 13.48 -4.80 -2.05
CA ALA A 52 12.26 -4.01 -1.92
C ALA A 52 12.54 -2.56 -1.45
N LEU A 53 13.47 -2.40 -0.50
CA LEU A 53 13.89 -1.08 -0.02
C LEU A 53 14.78 -0.31 -1.02
N SER A 54 15.45 -0.98 -1.96
CA SER A 54 16.39 -0.34 -2.89
C SER A 54 15.76 0.50 -4.01
N PHE A 55 14.43 0.51 -4.12
CA PHE A 55 13.67 1.33 -5.07
C PHE A 55 13.03 2.57 -4.43
N LEU A 56 13.04 2.68 -3.09
CA LEU A 56 12.47 3.82 -2.37
C LEU A 56 13.48 4.96 -2.28
N SER A 57 12.97 6.18 -2.39
CA SER A 57 13.72 7.41 -2.07
C SER A 57 13.96 7.55 -0.56
N GLU A 58 14.88 8.45 -0.19
CA GLU A 58 15.21 8.68 1.22
C GLU A 58 14.03 9.24 2.03
N ASP A 59 13.19 10.07 1.41
CA ASP A 59 11.96 10.61 2.01
C ASP A 59 10.94 9.49 2.30
N GLU A 60 10.67 8.60 1.33
CA GLU A 60 9.78 7.45 1.54
C GLU A 60 10.28 6.54 2.66
N LEU A 61 11.59 6.37 2.75
CA LEU A 61 12.23 5.60 3.82
C LEU A 61 12.15 6.34 5.17
N ALA A 62 12.25 7.67 5.20
CA ALA A 62 12.10 8.50 6.40
C ALA A 62 10.66 8.48 6.93
N ARG A 63 9.66 8.75 6.08
CA ARG A 63 8.23 8.73 6.46
C ARG A 63 7.76 7.34 6.91
N ARG A 64 8.14 6.27 6.19
CA ARG A 64 7.84 4.90 6.62
C ARG A 64 8.48 4.57 7.97
N LYS A 65 9.73 5.00 8.23
CA LYS A 65 10.34 4.84 9.56
C LYS A 65 9.61 5.65 10.63
N ALA A 66 9.23 6.90 10.36
CA ALA A 66 8.55 7.77 11.32
C ALA A 66 7.19 7.20 11.76
N LYS A 67 6.37 6.73 10.81
CA LYS A 67 5.11 6.06 11.15
C LYS A 67 5.32 4.73 11.89
N LEU A 68 6.37 3.97 11.57
CA LEU A 68 6.68 2.70 12.25
C LEU A 68 7.32 2.86 13.63
N SER A 69 8.01 3.97 13.92
CA SER A 69 8.60 4.25 15.24
C SER A 69 7.68 5.04 16.17
N GLY A 70 6.78 5.86 15.61
CA GLY A 70 6.05 6.88 16.37
C GLY A 70 6.90 8.10 16.73
N GLU A 71 8.10 8.24 16.14
CA GLU A 71 9.06 9.32 16.37
C GLU A 71 9.42 10.01 15.05
N ARG A 72 9.68 11.33 15.06
CA ARG A 72 10.08 12.05 13.84
C ARG A 72 11.44 11.58 13.31
N VAL A 73 11.60 11.47 11.99
CA VAL A 73 12.82 10.96 11.35
C VAL A 73 13.38 12.00 10.38
N GLU A 74 14.68 12.31 10.50
CA GLU A 74 15.35 13.30 9.67
C GLU A 74 15.54 12.84 8.21
N LEU A 75 15.28 13.75 7.27
CA LEU A 75 15.64 13.64 5.85
C LEU A 75 17.05 14.21 5.66
N THR A 76 18.08 13.37 5.85
CA THR A 76 19.48 13.82 5.82
C THR A 76 19.93 14.40 4.46
N SER A 77 19.28 13.99 3.37
CA SER A 77 19.41 14.55 2.02
C SER A 77 18.92 16.00 1.89
N GLN A 78 18.07 16.48 2.79
CA GLN A 78 17.56 17.86 2.85
C GLN A 78 18.23 18.69 3.96
N ARG A 79 19.23 18.14 4.66
CA ARG A 79 20.02 18.89 5.66
C ARG A 79 20.91 19.92 4.98
N THR A 80 20.88 21.16 5.47
CA THR A 80 21.78 22.25 5.06
C THR A 80 22.58 22.81 6.25
N GLU A 81 23.36 23.86 6.03
CA GLU A 81 24.07 24.61 7.08
C GLU A 81 23.11 25.36 8.03
N THR A 82 21.92 25.70 7.53
CA THR A 82 20.91 26.53 8.21
C THR A 82 19.60 25.79 8.51
N SER A 83 19.39 24.59 7.97
CA SER A 83 18.10 23.89 8.08
C SER A 83 18.19 22.37 8.31
N THR A 84 17.10 21.80 8.84
CA THR A 84 16.88 20.35 8.98
C THR A 84 15.41 20.04 8.73
N VAL A 85 15.12 19.01 7.94
CA VAL A 85 13.75 18.57 7.65
C VAL A 85 13.52 17.19 8.25
N TYR A 86 12.36 16.99 8.87
CA TYR A 86 11.93 15.72 9.47
C TYR A 86 10.59 15.29 8.89
N ALA A 87 10.46 13.98 8.66
CA ALA A 87 9.20 13.30 8.49
C ALA A 87 8.55 13.05 9.85
N ASN A 88 7.28 13.43 10.01
CA ASN A 88 6.51 13.17 11.21
C ASN A 88 5.72 11.85 11.11
N PRO A 89 5.33 11.23 12.23
CA PRO A 89 4.58 9.97 12.23
C PRO A 89 3.17 10.05 11.59
N ASP A 90 2.60 11.24 11.52
CA ASP A 90 1.31 11.53 10.85
C ASP A 90 1.43 11.67 9.32
N GLY A 91 2.66 11.74 8.78
CA GLY A 91 2.95 11.88 7.35
C GLY A 91 3.39 13.28 6.93
N THR A 92 3.19 14.30 7.77
CA THR A 92 3.60 15.70 7.50
C THR A 92 5.13 15.87 7.52
N LEU A 93 5.61 16.99 6.97
CA LEU A 93 7.01 17.42 7.14
C LEU A 93 7.11 18.56 8.15
N THR A 94 8.16 18.57 8.96
CA THR A 94 8.58 19.74 9.74
C THR A 94 10.00 20.15 9.35
N ALA A 95 10.18 21.41 8.94
CA ALA A 95 11.47 22.05 8.76
C ALA A 95 11.83 22.92 9.98
N GLU A 96 13.05 22.76 10.48
CA GLU A 96 13.69 23.66 11.45
C GLU A 96 14.71 24.51 10.69
N SER A 97 14.47 25.82 10.56
CA SER A 97 15.27 26.76 9.74
C SER A 97 15.83 27.91 10.60
N TYR A 98 17.09 28.28 10.41
CA TYR A 98 17.82 29.25 11.25
C TYR A 98 18.22 30.50 10.46
N ALA A 99 18.33 31.65 11.13
CA ALA A 99 18.70 32.94 10.51
C ALA A 99 20.20 33.08 10.14
N GLY A 100 20.98 32.01 10.32
CA GLY A 100 22.38 31.89 9.95
C GLY A 100 22.85 30.45 10.14
N PRO A 101 24.09 30.12 9.78
CA PRO A 101 24.57 28.75 9.88
C PRO A 101 24.66 28.30 11.34
N ILE A 102 24.44 27.01 11.55
CA ILE A 102 24.58 26.32 12.85
C ILE A 102 25.46 25.05 12.74
N ARG A 103 25.83 24.67 11.52
CA ARG A 103 26.64 23.50 11.21
C ARG A 103 27.38 23.70 9.88
N VAL A 104 28.52 23.04 9.74
CA VAL A 104 29.40 23.08 8.56
C VAL A 104 29.84 21.66 8.19
N LYS A 105 30.56 21.49 7.08
CA LYS A 105 31.16 20.21 6.71
C LYS A 105 32.67 20.22 6.97
N ASP A 106 33.19 19.10 7.46
CA ASP A 106 34.63 18.82 7.45
C ASP A 106 35.14 18.52 6.02
N ASP A 107 36.47 18.42 5.87
CA ASP A 107 37.15 17.99 4.64
C ASP A 107 36.67 16.63 4.08
N GLY A 108 36.04 15.79 4.92
CA GLY A 108 35.44 14.51 4.55
C GLY A 108 33.99 14.61 4.05
N GLY A 109 33.36 15.78 4.18
CA GLY A 109 31.94 16.02 3.90
C GLY A 109 30.99 15.73 5.06
N THR A 110 31.52 15.45 6.26
CA THR A 110 30.76 15.14 7.48
C THR A 110 30.22 16.43 8.10
N TRP A 111 28.94 16.45 8.46
CA TRP A 111 28.35 17.57 9.18
C TRP A 111 28.83 17.64 10.64
N GLN A 112 29.40 18.77 11.04
CA GLN A 112 29.74 19.14 12.42
C GLN A 112 29.01 20.42 12.84
N ALA A 113 28.71 20.60 14.12
CA ALA A 113 28.15 21.85 14.63
C ALA A 113 29.17 22.99 14.50
N ILE A 114 28.71 24.24 14.49
CA ILE A 114 29.62 25.39 14.60
C ILE A 114 30.11 25.53 16.05
N ASP A 115 31.42 25.64 16.19
CA ASP A 115 32.14 25.85 17.44
C ASP A 115 33.23 26.89 17.18
N THR A 116 33.15 28.04 17.87
CA THR A 116 34.04 29.19 17.64
C THR A 116 35.15 29.28 18.68
N ASP A 117 35.24 28.36 19.64
CA ASP A 117 36.36 28.33 20.59
C ASP A 117 37.70 28.21 19.84
N LEU A 118 38.64 29.10 20.17
CA LEU A 118 39.94 29.21 19.48
C LEU A 118 40.97 28.24 20.06
N SER A 119 41.64 27.46 19.21
CA SER A 119 42.71 26.55 19.62
C SER A 119 44.04 26.77 18.87
N ASP A 120 45.14 26.49 19.58
CA ASP A 120 46.53 26.62 19.11
C ASP A 120 47.00 25.28 18.51
N ALA A 121 46.57 25.02 17.28
CA ALA A 121 46.87 23.79 16.53
C ALA A 121 47.97 23.95 15.46
N GLY A 122 48.36 25.20 15.14
CA GLY A 122 49.02 25.52 13.88
C GLY A 122 50.02 26.69 13.95
N PRO A 123 50.06 27.57 12.93
CA PRO A 123 50.83 28.81 12.92
C PRO A 123 50.01 30.05 13.34
N ALA A 124 48.80 29.81 13.85
CA ALA A 124 47.78 30.77 14.24
C ALA A 124 46.78 30.06 15.18
N LEU A 125 45.94 30.85 15.84
CA LEU A 125 44.73 30.39 16.53
C LEU A 125 43.60 30.25 15.51
N GLU A 126 42.94 29.10 15.48
CA GLU A 126 41.87 28.77 14.54
C GLU A 126 40.64 28.28 15.34
N PRO A 127 39.39 28.57 14.93
CA PRO A 127 38.19 28.05 15.60
C PRO A 127 37.98 26.57 15.25
N GLU A 128 37.52 25.76 16.21
CA GLU A 128 37.33 24.31 16.01
C GLU A 128 36.36 23.98 14.84
N ALA A 129 35.33 24.79 14.60
CA ALA A 129 34.43 24.66 13.44
C ALA A 129 33.68 25.97 13.08
N ALA A 130 34.13 26.69 12.04
CA ALA A 130 33.44 27.86 11.49
C ALA A 130 33.02 27.66 10.02
N ALA A 131 32.13 28.52 9.52
CA ALA A 131 31.62 28.54 8.14
C ALA A 131 32.36 29.51 7.21
N ALA A 132 33.48 30.07 7.68
CA ALA A 132 34.51 30.72 6.88
C ALA A 132 35.87 30.33 7.47
N ASP A 133 36.92 30.30 6.64
CA ASP A 133 38.29 30.03 7.12
C ASP A 133 38.77 31.23 7.94
N ILE A 134 38.98 31.05 9.24
CA ILE A 134 39.36 32.12 10.18
C ILE A 134 40.69 31.74 10.85
N ALA A 135 41.66 32.66 10.81
CA ALA A 135 42.90 32.55 11.57
C ALA A 135 43.16 33.85 12.34
N VAL A 136 43.60 33.73 13.60
CA VAL A 136 43.85 34.81 14.56
C VAL A 136 45.28 34.67 15.10
N SER A 137 45.99 35.77 15.36
CA SER A 137 47.43 35.74 15.71
C SER A 137 47.76 34.98 16.99
N ASP A 138 48.81 34.13 16.97
CA ASP A 138 49.48 33.62 18.19
C ASP A 138 50.46 34.67 18.78
N GLY A 139 50.71 35.75 18.05
CA GLY A 139 51.56 36.87 18.43
C GLY A 139 52.99 36.81 17.89
N GLY A 140 53.75 37.88 18.08
CA GLY A 140 55.14 37.98 17.63
C GLY A 140 55.33 38.40 16.16
N ASP A 141 54.26 38.49 15.37
CA ASP A 141 54.25 39.05 14.02
C ASP A 141 53.37 40.35 13.95
N LYS A 142 52.90 40.79 12.77
CA LYS A 142 52.00 41.95 12.61
C LYS A 142 50.63 41.62 11.99
N THR A 143 50.36 40.34 11.75
CA THR A 143 49.08 39.84 11.24
C THR A 143 48.15 39.71 12.43
N LEU A 144 47.00 40.38 12.41
CA LEU A 144 46.06 40.32 13.53
C LEU A 144 45.09 39.15 13.35
N ALA A 145 44.47 39.08 12.18
CA ALA A 145 43.59 38.01 11.78
C ALA A 145 43.37 38.00 10.26
N SER A 146 42.95 36.87 9.72
CA SER A 146 42.47 36.73 8.34
C SER A 146 41.18 35.93 8.29
N VAL A 147 40.28 36.32 7.38
CA VAL A 147 39.08 35.57 7.02
C VAL A 147 39.07 35.35 5.51
N SER A 148 38.78 34.12 5.07
CA SER A 148 38.63 33.75 3.67
C SER A 148 37.43 32.84 3.41
N ASP A 149 36.90 32.95 2.19
CA ASP A 149 35.85 32.10 1.63
C ASP A 149 36.18 31.89 0.14
N GLY A 150 36.57 30.67 -0.24
CA GLY A 150 36.96 30.33 -1.60
C GLY A 150 38.09 31.21 -2.17
N ASP A 151 37.77 31.98 -3.21
CA ASP A 151 38.73 32.83 -3.95
C ASP A 151 38.89 34.26 -3.36
N VAL A 152 38.19 34.61 -2.27
CA VAL A 152 38.28 35.94 -1.62
C VAL A 152 38.89 35.88 -0.22
N SER A 153 39.62 36.92 0.16
CA SER A 153 40.17 37.05 1.51
C SER A 153 40.32 38.50 1.98
N LEU A 154 40.23 38.67 3.30
CA LEU A 154 40.62 39.89 4.01
C LEU A 154 41.55 39.51 5.16
N THR A 155 42.76 40.07 5.15
CA THR A 155 43.70 40.04 6.27
C THR A 155 43.81 41.42 6.92
N MET A 156 43.55 41.50 8.21
CA MET A 156 43.81 42.67 9.06
C MET A 156 45.20 42.55 9.70
N GLY A 157 45.91 43.67 9.79
CA GLY A 157 47.20 43.76 10.49
C GLY A 157 47.20 44.81 11.60
N TRP A 158 48.34 44.92 12.28
CA TRP A 158 48.58 45.91 13.33
C TRP A 158 49.87 46.72 13.05
N GLU A 159 49.95 47.98 13.49
CA GLU A 159 51.13 48.82 13.22
C GLU A 159 52.38 48.37 13.99
N THR A 160 52.22 47.75 15.16
CA THR A 160 53.29 47.17 15.98
C THR A 160 53.30 45.64 15.88
N THR A 161 54.35 45.00 16.41
CA THR A 161 54.35 43.55 16.61
C THR A 161 53.42 43.22 17.78
N LEU A 162 52.51 42.26 17.57
CA LEU A 162 51.54 41.83 18.59
C LEU A 162 52.24 41.06 19.73
N PRO A 163 51.77 41.18 20.98
CA PRO A 163 52.14 40.25 22.05
C PRO A 163 51.55 38.86 21.79
N THR A 164 51.99 37.85 22.54
CA THR A 164 51.22 36.59 22.65
C THR A 164 49.92 36.87 23.41
N PRO A 165 48.74 36.46 22.89
CA PRO A 165 47.47 36.74 23.54
C PRO A 165 47.20 35.81 24.74
N THR A 166 46.20 36.17 25.53
CA THR A 166 45.43 35.22 26.36
C THR A 166 44.13 34.87 25.64
N VAL A 167 43.84 33.57 25.52
CA VAL A 167 42.61 33.06 24.90
C VAL A 167 41.61 32.66 25.97
N ASP A 168 40.34 33.04 25.79
CA ASP A 168 39.19 32.63 26.61
C ASP A 168 38.01 32.35 25.66
N GLY A 169 37.68 31.06 25.47
CA GLY A 169 36.72 30.60 24.47
C GLY A 169 37.05 31.07 23.05
N ASP A 170 36.10 31.74 22.42
CA ASP A 170 36.18 32.34 21.08
C ASP A 170 37.11 33.57 20.96
N THR A 171 37.66 34.08 22.07
CA THR A 171 38.28 35.41 22.11
C THR A 171 39.75 35.39 22.51
N ALA A 172 40.60 35.93 21.62
CA ALA A 172 42.02 36.21 21.86
C ALA A 172 42.22 37.67 22.30
N SER A 173 42.93 37.89 23.41
CA SER A 173 43.16 39.22 24.03
C SER A 173 44.65 39.57 24.11
N TYR A 174 45.02 40.75 23.62
CA TYR A 174 46.39 41.24 23.44
C TYR A 174 46.63 42.50 24.28
N ASP A 175 47.49 42.41 25.31
CA ASP A 175 47.95 43.56 26.11
C ASP A 175 48.85 44.49 25.27
N LEU A 176 48.34 45.67 24.91
CA LEU A 176 49.08 46.67 24.13
C LEU A 176 49.92 47.61 25.01
N GLY A 177 49.78 47.55 26.33
CA GLY A 177 50.26 48.56 27.27
C GLY A 177 49.34 49.78 27.39
N ASP A 178 49.75 50.74 28.22
CA ASP A 178 49.05 52.02 28.46
C ASP A 178 47.54 51.88 28.76
N ASP A 179 47.19 50.86 29.55
CA ASP A 179 45.83 50.44 29.95
C ASP A 179 44.90 50.06 28.76
N GLN A 180 45.46 49.54 27.67
CA GLN A 180 44.73 49.12 26.45
C GLN A 180 44.88 47.62 26.15
N THR A 181 43.76 46.94 25.94
CA THR A 181 43.71 45.55 25.47
C THR A 181 42.99 45.50 24.12
N LEU A 182 43.67 45.00 23.08
CA LEU A 182 43.03 44.64 21.82
C LEU A 182 42.42 43.24 21.96
N THR A 183 41.18 43.04 21.53
CA THR A 183 40.55 41.71 21.50
C THR A 183 40.10 41.37 20.08
N VAL A 184 40.17 40.08 19.75
CA VAL A 184 39.64 39.48 18.52
C VAL A 184 38.80 38.28 18.90
N THR A 185 37.52 38.31 18.54
CA THR A 185 36.54 37.24 18.81
C THR A 185 36.22 36.54 17.49
N ALA A 186 36.36 35.22 17.45
CA ALA A 186 35.90 34.40 16.33
C ALA A 186 34.36 34.36 16.28
N LEU A 187 33.81 34.48 15.08
CA LEU A 187 32.38 34.42 14.81
C LEU A 187 32.12 33.34 13.75
N LYS A 188 30.86 32.92 13.64
CA LYS A 188 30.43 31.83 12.73
C LYS A 188 30.96 31.91 11.30
N GLN A 189 31.17 33.12 10.78
CA GLN A 189 31.60 33.39 9.40
C GLN A 189 32.66 34.52 9.32
N GLY A 190 33.29 34.90 10.44
CA GLY A 190 34.26 36.01 10.45
C GLY A 190 34.80 36.32 11.85
N ILE A 191 35.12 37.58 12.12
CA ILE A 191 35.62 38.03 13.43
C ILE A 191 34.96 39.34 13.90
N SER A 192 34.97 39.61 15.20
CA SER A 192 34.85 40.97 15.75
C SER A 192 36.19 41.42 16.33
N GLN A 193 36.46 42.73 16.31
CA GLN A 193 37.68 43.33 16.82
C GLN A 193 37.32 44.54 17.70
N ASN A 194 37.84 44.60 18.92
CA ASN A 194 37.62 45.71 19.85
C ASN A 194 38.93 46.19 20.48
N VAL A 195 39.03 47.47 20.83
CA VAL A 195 40.07 47.97 21.74
C VAL A 195 39.42 48.41 23.05
N VAL A 196 39.70 47.67 24.12
CA VAL A 196 39.21 47.89 25.46
C VAL A 196 40.20 48.79 26.21
N LEU A 197 39.70 49.86 26.82
CA LEU A 197 40.45 50.84 27.59
C LEU A 197 40.05 50.72 29.07
N ASP A 198 40.98 50.35 29.95
CA ASP A 198 40.73 50.25 31.40
C ASP A 198 40.82 51.62 32.11
N SER A 199 41.39 52.64 31.44
CA SER A 199 41.45 54.00 31.96
C SER A 199 41.35 55.07 30.85
N ALA A 200 41.29 56.34 31.23
CA ALA A 200 41.19 57.46 30.30
C ALA A 200 42.53 57.67 29.57
N PRO A 201 42.57 57.81 28.24
CA PRO A 201 43.81 57.94 27.48
C PRO A 201 44.52 59.27 27.76
N ASP A 202 45.85 59.23 27.91
CA ASP A 202 46.71 60.41 28.16
C ASP A 202 46.81 61.39 26.96
N GLY A 203 46.04 61.18 25.89
CA GLY A 203 46.00 61.99 24.68
C GLY A 203 44.99 61.51 23.63
N THR A 204 45.00 62.13 22.45
CA THR A 204 44.14 61.71 21.32
C THR A 204 44.54 60.34 20.80
N LEU A 205 43.60 59.40 20.82
CA LEU A 205 43.76 58.06 20.26
C LEU A 205 43.61 58.09 18.74
N SER A 206 44.36 57.22 18.05
CA SER A 206 44.14 56.90 16.64
C SER A 206 44.66 55.49 16.38
N TYR A 207 43.75 54.58 16.01
CA TYR A 207 44.11 53.20 15.64
C TYR A 207 44.21 53.10 14.13
N ARG A 208 45.23 52.37 13.66
CA ARG A 208 45.56 52.25 12.25
C ARG A 208 45.72 50.77 11.95
N ILE A 209 44.81 50.23 11.15
CA ILE A 209 44.68 48.80 10.87
C ILE A 209 45.03 48.61 9.39
N PRO A 210 46.25 48.15 9.05
CA PRO A 210 46.59 47.76 7.69
C PRO A 210 45.63 46.70 7.16
N ILE A 211 45.10 46.92 5.95
CA ILE A 211 44.15 46.03 5.29
C ILE A 211 44.79 45.45 4.03
N THR A 212 44.82 44.12 3.94
CA THR A 212 45.19 43.38 2.73
C THR A 212 43.97 42.60 2.24
N LEU A 213 43.68 42.71 0.94
CA LEU A 213 42.53 42.09 0.29
C LEU A 213 43.03 41.24 -0.88
N ASP A 214 42.40 40.08 -1.10
CA ASP A 214 42.42 39.41 -2.40
C ASP A 214 40.97 39.21 -2.89
N GLY A 215 40.76 39.35 -4.20
CA GLY A 215 39.45 39.42 -4.85
C GLY A 215 38.54 40.61 -4.48
N LEU A 216 38.83 41.34 -3.40
CA LEU A 216 37.96 42.35 -2.80
C LEU A 216 38.49 43.81 -2.90
N THR A 217 37.59 44.77 -2.72
CA THR A 217 37.88 46.21 -2.54
C THR A 217 37.07 46.78 -1.37
N LEU A 218 37.74 47.41 -0.40
CA LEU A 218 37.10 48.08 0.75
C LEU A 218 36.71 49.53 0.39
N SER A 219 35.50 49.92 0.79
CA SER A 219 34.92 51.25 0.60
C SER A 219 34.01 51.62 1.79
N GLN A 220 33.57 52.89 1.88
CA GLN A 220 32.69 53.38 2.94
C GLN A 220 31.41 53.99 2.34
N ALA A 221 30.28 53.82 3.03
CA ALA A 221 28.99 54.43 2.70
C ALA A 221 28.81 55.80 3.39
N ASP A 222 27.85 56.60 2.91
CA ASP A 222 27.48 57.91 3.50
C ASP A 222 27.07 57.84 5.00
N SER A 223 26.76 56.64 5.52
CA SER A 223 26.42 56.37 6.93
C SER A 223 27.62 56.01 7.82
N GLY A 224 28.82 55.91 7.27
CA GLY A 224 30.04 55.43 7.95
C GLY A 224 30.32 53.92 7.79
N HIS A 225 29.31 53.16 7.37
CA HIS A 225 29.34 51.70 7.17
C HIS A 225 30.40 51.26 6.16
N LEU A 226 31.11 50.17 6.45
CA LEU A 226 32.20 49.63 5.63
C LEU A 226 31.68 48.55 4.68
N LEU A 227 32.11 48.59 3.41
CA LEU A 227 31.63 47.73 2.33
C LEU A 227 32.80 47.08 1.58
N LEU A 228 32.87 45.75 1.60
CA LEU A 228 33.83 44.96 0.83
C LEU A 228 33.15 44.30 -0.36
N LYS A 229 33.64 44.62 -1.56
CA LYS A 229 33.01 44.22 -2.82
C LYS A 229 33.95 43.44 -3.73
N ASN A 230 33.41 42.48 -4.46
CA ASN A 230 34.13 41.74 -5.49
C ASN A 230 34.39 42.62 -6.74
N ALA A 231 35.08 42.06 -7.74
CA ALA A 231 35.39 42.75 -8.99
C ALA A 231 34.14 43.09 -9.86
N ASP A 232 33.03 42.37 -9.70
CA ASP A 232 31.76 42.61 -10.40
C ASP A 232 30.88 43.69 -9.72
N GLY A 233 31.18 44.01 -8.45
CA GLY A 233 30.53 45.06 -7.66
C GLY A 233 29.53 44.57 -6.61
N ASP A 234 29.36 43.25 -6.47
CA ASP A 234 28.54 42.63 -5.44
C ASP A 234 29.16 42.81 -4.05
N LEU A 235 28.32 42.85 -3.02
CA LEU A 235 28.75 42.92 -1.63
C LEU A 235 29.07 41.51 -1.12
N VAL A 236 30.24 41.33 -0.52
CA VAL A 236 30.71 40.03 -0.01
C VAL A 236 30.87 40.06 1.51
N ALA A 237 31.36 41.17 2.05
CA ALA A 237 31.45 41.42 3.48
C ALA A 237 31.12 42.88 3.80
N GLU A 238 30.62 43.14 5.01
CA GLU A 238 30.15 44.45 5.44
C GLU A 238 30.27 44.60 6.97
N ALA A 239 30.57 45.81 7.43
CA ALA A 239 30.74 46.09 8.86
C ALA A 239 30.06 47.42 9.24
N PRO A 240 29.37 47.51 10.40
CA PRO A 240 28.77 48.73 10.90
C PRO A 240 29.74 49.92 10.98
N ALA A 241 29.18 51.13 11.02
CA ALA A 241 29.91 52.34 11.40
C ALA A 241 30.49 52.18 12.82
N PRO A 242 31.82 52.32 13.01
CA PRO A 242 32.46 52.13 14.32
C PRO A 242 31.92 53.04 15.43
N MET A 243 31.80 52.48 16.62
CA MET A 243 31.21 53.10 17.82
C MET A 243 32.16 52.99 19.02
N MET A 244 31.82 53.66 20.12
CA MET A 244 32.43 53.44 21.43
C MET A 244 31.43 53.62 22.56
N TRP A 245 31.61 52.84 23.63
CA TRP A 245 30.74 52.86 24.80
C TRP A 245 31.48 52.53 26.09
N ASP A 246 30.91 52.94 27.22
CA ASP A 246 31.45 52.65 28.56
C ASP A 246 30.81 51.39 29.18
N SER A 247 31.38 50.88 30.27
CA SER A 247 30.86 49.69 30.95
C SER A 247 29.62 49.96 31.82
N SER A 248 29.11 51.19 31.85
CA SER A 248 27.88 51.52 32.59
C SER A 248 26.67 50.78 32.01
N LYS A 249 25.58 50.72 32.77
CA LYS A 249 24.31 50.14 32.32
C LYS A 249 23.13 51.01 32.76
N ASP A 250 22.27 51.38 31.82
CA ASP A 250 20.94 51.91 32.14
C ASP A 250 20.00 50.73 32.53
N PRO A 251 19.45 50.69 33.75
CA PRO A 251 18.56 49.61 34.19
C PRO A 251 17.26 49.47 33.38
N ALA A 252 16.87 50.47 32.58
CA ALA A 252 15.69 50.37 31.71
C ALA A 252 15.97 49.67 30.38
N SER A 253 17.20 49.74 29.86
CA SER A 253 17.56 49.27 28.51
C SER A 253 18.60 48.15 28.49
N GLY A 254 19.47 48.09 29.50
CA GLY A 254 20.66 47.24 29.53
C GLY A 254 21.81 47.77 28.65
N GLU A 255 21.62 48.91 27.98
CA GLU A 255 22.63 49.57 27.15
C GLU A 255 23.61 50.37 28.02
N SER A 256 24.74 50.80 27.46
CA SER A 256 25.58 51.84 28.09
C SER A 256 24.84 53.18 28.18
N GLN A 257 25.13 53.96 29.22
CA GLN A 257 24.63 55.32 29.38
C GLN A 257 25.38 56.34 28.49
N HIS A 258 26.57 55.98 28.01
CA HIS A 258 27.46 56.86 27.26
C HIS A 258 27.92 56.15 25.97
N ILE A 259 27.26 56.44 24.85
CA ILE A 259 27.66 55.94 23.52
C ILE A 259 28.04 57.10 22.60
N ALA A 260 28.98 56.86 21.69
CA ALA A 260 29.40 57.80 20.64
C ALA A 260 29.90 57.07 19.38
N SER A 261 29.91 57.76 18.24
CA SER A 261 30.54 57.29 17.00
C SER A 261 32.06 57.49 17.04
N VAL A 262 32.79 56.68 16.28
CA VAL A 262 34.24 56.77 16.09
C VAL A 262 34.55 57.22 14.66
N ASP A 263 35.24 58.35 14.51
CA ASP A 263 35.57 58.90 13.19
C ASP A 263 36.46 57.91 12.40
N THR A 264 36.06 57.60 11.17
CA THR A 264 36.61 56.50 10.39
C THR A 264 37.01 56.96 8.98
N ASP A 265 38.25 56.72 8.57
CA ASP A 265 38.82 57.04 7.25
C ASP A 265 39.54 55.82 6.63
N ILE A 266 39.69 55.79 5.30
CA ILE A 266 40.33 54.70 4.53
C ILE A 266 41.51 55.27 3.73
N GLU A 267 42.70 55.23 4.33
CA GLU A 267 43.94 55.58 3.61
C GLU A 267 44.25 54.51 2.55
N THR A 268 44.42 54.91 1.29
CA THR A 268 44.84 54.01 0.21
C THR A 268 46.23 54.40 -0.29
N ALA A 269 47.18 53.47 -0.18
CA ALA A 269 48.55 53.67 -0.59
C ALA A 269 48.73 53.58 -2.12
N GLY A 270 49.84 54.13 -2.63
CA GLY A 270 50.14 54.16 -4.07
C GLY A 270 50.45 52.81 -4.72
N ASP A 271 50.49 51.73 -3.93
CA ASP A 271 50.58 50.33 -4.36
C ASP A 271 49.25 49.56 -4.19
N GLY A 272 48.17 50.25 -3.81
CA GLY A 272 46.81 49.69 -3.70
C GLY A 272 46.44 49.17 -2.30
N ARG A 273 47.39 48.99 -1.39
CA ARG A 273 47.10 48.54 -0.01
C ARG A 273 46.31 49.61 0.75
N GLN A 274 45.32 49.18 1.52
CA GLN A 274 44.44 50.07 2.28
C GLN A 274 44.82 50.06 3.77
N THR A 275 44.36 51.05 4.53
CA THR A 275 44.53 51.13 5.98
C THR A 275 43.30 51.82 6.56
N LEU A 276 42.57 51.11 7.41
CA LEU A 276 41.43 51.65 8.15
C LEU A 276 41.99 52.49 9.32
N VAL A 277 41.54 53.73 9.43
CA VAL A 277 41.98 54.67 10.46
C VAL A 277 40.78 55.06 11.32
N LEU A 278 40.88 54.80 12.62
CA LEU A 278 39.82 54.98 13.61
C LEU A 278 40.26 56.03 14.63
N THR A 279 39.42 57.04 14.87
CA THR A 279 39.74 58.18 15.74
C THR A 279 38.61 58.41 16.75
N PRO A 280 38.73 57.87 17.98
CA PRO A 280 37.83 58.19 19.08
C PRO A 280 37.80 59.70 19.38
N ASP A 281 36.61 60.31 19.47
CA ASP A 281 36.48 61.72 19.86
C ASP A 281 36.99 61.93 21.29
N ALA A 282 38.04 62.74 21.44
CA ALA A 282 38.66 63.04 22.74
C ALA A 282 37.67 63.64 23.76
N SER A 283 36.63 64.35 23.30
CA SER A 283 35.61 64.95 24.17
C SER A 283 34.63 63.93 24.78
N TYR A 284 34.60 62.69 24.28
CA TYR A 284 33.88 61.59 24.93
C TYR A 284 34.46 61.28 26.32
N PHE A 285 35.78 61.38 26.48
CA PHE A 285 36.51 61.10 27.72
C PHE A 285 36.47 62.25 28.74
N ASP A 286 35.91 63.41 28.39
CA ASP A 286 35.59 64.51 29.33
C ASP A 286 34.34 64.20 30.21
N GLN A 287 33.68 63.06 30.00
CA GLN A 287 32.45 62.63 30.70
C GLN A 287 32.71 61.78 31.96
N ASP A 288 31.67 61.55 32.76
CA ASP A 288 31.70 60.73 33.99
C ASP A 288 31.54 59.23 33.64
N LEU A 289 32.52 58.69 32.89
CA LEU A 289 32.49 57.34 32.32
C LEU A 289 32.77 56.23 33.35
N THR A 290 32.11 55.08 33.20
CA THR A 290 32.44 53.84 33.92
C THR A 290 33.36 52.97 33.07
N TYR A 291 34.58 52.71 33.54
CA TYR A 291 35.57 51.92 32.82
C TYR A 291 35.39 50.40 33.07
N PRO A 292 35.68 49.53 32.08
CA PRO A 292 36.35 49.85 30.81
C PRO A 292 35.47 50.54 29.76
N VAL A 293 36.11 51.30 28.86
CA VAL A 293 35.51 51.83 27.63
C VAL A 293 35.89 50.90 26.47
N THR A 294 34.91 50.45 25.70
CA THR A 294 35.15 49.70 24.47
C THR A 294 35.15 50.67 23.30
N VAL A 295 36.24 50.69 22.52
CA VAL A 295 36.29 51.27 21.18
C VAL A 295 36.07 50.14 20.18
N ASP A 296 34.94 50.19 19.49
CA ASP A 296 34.39 49.10 18.70
C ASP A 296 34.38 49.45 17.20
N PRO A 297 35.37 48.97 16.44
CA PRO A 297 35.20 48.69 15.03
C PRO A 297 34.75 47.23 14.84
N THR A 298 33.46 46.91 15.09
CA THR A 298 32.89 45.58 14.83
C THR A 298 33.03 45.26 13.34
N SER A 299 34.17 44.66 13.01
CA SER A 299 34.68 44.47 11.65
C SER A 299 34.34 43.06 11.19
N THR A 300 33.06 42.74 11.29
CA THR A 300 32.46 41.47 10.92
C THR A 300 32.56 41.23 9.44
N LEU A 301 33.05 40.05 9.04
CA LEU A 301 33.44 39.80 7.66
C LEU A 301 32.46 38.92 6.88
N ALA A 302 31.18 38.94 7.28
CA ALA A 302 30.12 38.13 6.69
C ALA A 302 28.78 38.84 6.67
N VAL A 303 28.00 38.54 5.63
CA VAL A 303 26.61 38.99 5.45
C VAL A 303 25.67 38.02 6.17
N THR A 304 25.23 38.35 7.38
CA THR A 304 24.18 37.57 8.06
C THR A 304 22.78 38.02 7.66
N THR A 305 21.77 37.16 7.84
CA THR A 305 20.40 37.45 7.37
C THR A 305 19.59 38.34 8.32
N ASP A 306 20.15 38.68 9.48
CA ASP A 306 19.54 39.52 10.50
C ASP A 306 20.38 40.74 10.89
N THR A 307 19.68 41.81 11.30
CA THR A 307 20.27 43.09 11.73
C THR A 307 19.24 43.93 12.51
N TRP A 308 19.67 44.99 13.16
CA TRP A 308 18.78 45.98 13.79
C TRP A 308 19.21 47.43 13.53
N VAL A 309 18.25 48.35 13.63
CA VAL A 309 18.46 49.81 13.56
C VAL A 309 17.77 50.47 14.76
N ALA A 310 18.30 51.60 15.23
CA ALA A 310 17.70 52.37 16.31
C ALA A 310 17.87 53.89 16.13
N THR A 311 17.06 54.70 16.82
CA THR A 311 17.11 56.19 16.72
C THR A 311 18.43 56.81 17.21
N ASN A 312 19.24 56.06 17.96
CA ASN A 312 20.52 56.47 18.54
C ASN A 312 21.75 55.85 17.85
N TYR A 313 21.58 55.18 16.70
CA TYR A 313 22.66 54.65 15.86
C TYR A 313 22.52 55.21 14.44
N THR A 314 23.63 55.33 13.70
CA THR A 314 23.66 55.96 12.37
C THR A 314 23.22 55.02 11.24
N ASP A 315 23.37 53.71 11.41
CA ASP A 315 23.20 52.70 10.38
C ASP A 315 22.55 51.41 10.90
N SER A 316 22.79 50.29 10.20
CA SER A 316 22.43 48.94 10.65
C SER A 316 23.56 48.32 11.45
N GLN A 317 23.18 47.60 12.51
CA GLN A 317 24.09 46.88 13.37
C GLN A 317 24.07 45.41 12.94
N ILE A 318 24.46 45.21 11.67
CA ILE A 318 24.70 43.88 11.06
C ILE A 318 25.75 43.13 11.87
N SER A 319 25.62 41.81 11.93
CA SER A 319 26.53 40.89 12.62
C SER A 319 26.72 41.08 14.13
N SER A 320 25.99 42.03 14.74
CA SER A 320 25.83 42.14 16.18
C SER A 320 25.31 40.83 16.77
N ALA A 321 25.83 40.37 17.91
CA ALA A 321 25.38 39.16 18.62
C ALA A 321 23.97 39.29 19.27
N GLU A 322 23.26 40.38 18.95
CA GLU A 322 21.93 40.66 19.46
C GLU A 322 21.01 41.34 18.44
N LEU A 323 19.71 41.28 18.72
CA LEU A 323 18.64 42.01 18.03
C LEU A 323 17.83 42.83 19.04
N LYS A 324 17.23 43.95 18.63
CA LYS A 324 16.53 44.90 19.51
C LYS A 324 15.16 45.30 18.98
N SER A 325 14.17 45.41 19.86
CA SER A 325 12.81 45.85 19.48
C SER A 325 12.12 46.68 20.57
N GLY A 326 11.44 47.76 20.17
CA GLY A 326 10.57 48.56 21.03
C GLY A 326 11.24 49.83 21.56
N THR A 327 10.74 50.34 22.69
CA THR A 327 11.31 51.50 23.43
C THR A 327 11.29 51.24 24.93
N TYR A 328 12.23 51.84 25.66
CA TYR A 328 12.30 51.83 27.13
C TYR A 328 12.01 53.22 27.74
N ASN A 329 12.05 54.30 26.95
CA ASN A 329 12.01 55.69 27.37
C ASN A 329 10.92 56.51 26.66
N GLY A 330 9.75 55.90 26.43
CA GLY A 330 8.57 56.61 25.91
C GLY A 330 8.64 57.01 24.43
N GLY A 331 9.65 56.56 23.68
CA GLY A 331 9.83 56.81 22.25
C GLY A 331 11.01 57.71 21.87
N ASP A 332 11.80 58.18 22.82
CA ASP A 332 13.05 58.91 22.52
C ASP A 332 14.10 57.98 21.89
N THR A 333 14.27 56.78 22.46
CA THR A 333 15.05 55.66 21.92
C THR A 333 14.10 54.56 21.45
N ILE A 334 14.13 54.24 20.16
CA ILE A 334 13.33 53.15 19.57
C ILE A 334 14.26 52.26 18.75
N ALA A 335 14.13 50.94 18.87
CA ALA A 335 14.84 49.96 18.07
C ALA A 335 13.89 49.03 17.29
N ARG A 336 14.37 48.54 16.14
CA ARG A 336 13.66 47.65 15.22
C ARG A 336 14.64 46.63 14.64
N SER A 337 14.24 45.37 14.55
CA SER A 337 15.07 44.30 13.97
C SER A 337 14.46 43.73 12.70
N TYR A 338 15.32 43.15 11.87
CA TYR A 338 15.00 42.58 10.56
C TYR A 338 15.69 41.21 10.49
N LEU A 339 14.98 40.19 10.04
CA LEU A 339 15.47 38.80 9.95
C LEU A 339 14.98 38.17 8.65
N LYS A 340 15.71 37.22 8.07
CA LYS A 340 15.24 36.48 6.89
C LYS A 340 15.65 35.01 6.91
N PHE A 341 14.67 34.14 7.08
CA PHE A 341 14.82 32.69 6.89
C PHE A 341 14.73 32.33 5.40
N ASP A 342 15.33 31.21 5.01
CA ASP A 342 14.92 30.54 3.77
C ASP A 342 13.59 29.82 3.99
N VAL A 343 12.75 29.87 2.96
CA VAL A 343 11.37 29.37 2.90
C VAL A 343 11.04 28.84 1.49
N SER A 344 12.04 28.69 0.62
CA SER A 344 11.85 28.33 -0.79
C SER A 344 11.25 26.94 -0.99
N ASP A 345 11.52 26.02 -0.07
CA ASP A 345 10.99 24.65 -0.08
C ASP A 345 9.47 24.57 0.14
N PHE A 346 8.85 25.61 0.72
CA PHE A 346 7.41 25.67 1.01
C PHE A 346 6.58 26.24 -0.16
N ALA A 347 7.16 26.38 -1.36
CA ALA A 347 6.49 27.01 -2.50
C ALA A 347 5.32 26.15 -3.03
N GLY A 348 4.09 26.51 -2.66
CA GLY A 348 2.87 25.80 -3.04
C GLY A 348 2.45 24.66 -2.09
N THR A 349 2.90 24.68 -0.84
CA THR A 349 2.45 23.76 0.23
C THR A 349 1.36 24.41 1.11
N ASP A 350 0.64 23.61 1.88
CA ASP A 350 -0.16 24.10 3.02
C ASP A 350 0.74 24.24 4.26
N ILE A 351 0.59 25.32 5.01
CA ILE A 351 1.33 25.60 6.25
C ILE A 351 0.41 25.32 7.44
N LEU A 352 0.71 24.24 8.16
CA LEU A 352 -0.16 23.69 9.20
C LEU A 352 0.09 24.29 10.60
N ASP A 353 1.35 24.62 10.90
CA ASP A 353 1.81 25.22 12.16
C ASP A 353 3.19 25.85 11.96
N THR A 354 3.43 27.02 12.57
CA THR A 354 4.74 27.66 12.61
C THR A 354 5.12 28.14 14.00
N ASN A 355 6.43 28.11 14.27
CA ASN A 355 6.99 28.67 15.49
C ASN A 355 8.28 29.42 15.18
N LEU A 356 8.19 30.75 15.10
CA LEU A 356 9.35 31.64 15.19
C LEU A 356 9.74 31.78 16.67
N ALA A 357 10.84 31.12 17.04
CA ALA A 357 11.39 31.10 18.37
C ALA A 357 12.56 32.09 18.50
N LEU A 358 12.45 33.02 19.46
CA LEU A 358 13.44 34.09 19.67
C LEU A 358 13.86 34.15 21.14
N TYR A 359 15.14 33.92 21.42
CA TYR A 359 15.65 33.93 22.80
C TYR A 359 15.82 35.35 23.33
N SER A 360 14.93 35.79 24.21
CA SER A 360 15.05 37.09 24.90
C SER A 360 15.92 36.92 26.14
N TYR A 361 17.08 37.58 26.12
CA TYR A 361 18.02 37.59 27.23
C TYR A 361 17.93 38.86 28.08
N TRP A 362 17.26 39.92 27.60
CA TRP A 362 16.96 41.13 28.37
C TRP A 362 15.60 41.76 27.99
N SER A 363 14.96 42.39 28.98
CA SER A 363 13.70 43.16 28.84
C SER A 363 13.74 44.39 29.75
N SER A 364 13.04 45.48 29.42
CA SER A 364 12.87 46.62 30.34
C SER A 364 11.96 46.33 31.54
N SER A 365 11.17 45.26 31.48
CA SER A 365 10.25 44.85 32.54
C SER A 365 9.76 43.42 32.33
N CYS A 366 9.45 42.72 33.42
CA CYS A 366 8.68 41.46 33.42
C CYS A 366 7.19 41.64 33.11
N SER A 367 6.68 42.88 33.04
CA SER A 367 5.24 43.09 32.89
C SER A 367 4.75 42.70 31.49
N THR A 368 3.81 41.77 31.44
CA THR A 368 3.02 41.43 30.25
C THR A 368 1.86 42.41 30.01
N SER A 369 1.75 43.49 30.81
CA SER A 369 0.75 44.56 30.65
C SER A 369 1.09 45.58 29.57
N GLY A 370 2.26 45.48 28.95
CA GLY A 370 2.67 46.32 27.81
C GLY A 370 1.99 45.88 26.52
N SER A 371 2.13 46.71 25.48
CA SER A 371 1.64 46.43 24.13
C SER A 371 2.46 45.36 23.38
N GLY A 372 3.62 44.97 23.91
CA GLY A 372 4.42 43.84 23.44
C GLY A 372 5.31 44.13 22.23
N THR A 373 5.94 43.06 21.72
CA THR A 373 6.66 43.05 20.45
C THR A 373 5.76 42.44 19.36
N GLN A 374 5.78 43.04 18.19
CA GLN A 374 5.03 42.62 17.01
C GLN A 374 5.98 42.26 15.87
N VAL A 375 5.72 41.09 15.26
CA VAL A 375 6.39 40.60 14.06
C VAL A 375 5.54 40.98 12.84
N ARG A 376 6.17 41.34 11.73
CA ARG A 376 5.51 41.76 10.48
C ARG A 376 6.24 41.23 9.25
N ARG A 377 5.49 40.80 8.24
CA ARG A 377 6.03 40.50 6.91
C ARG A 377 6.50 41.78 6.21
N ILE A 378 7.73 41.77 5.70
CA ILE A 378 8.32 42.83 4.89
C ILE A 378 7.81 42.71 3.44
N THR A 379 7.55 43.84 2.79
CA THR A 379 6.89 43.92 1.47
C THR A 379 7.73 44.61 0.39
N SER A 380 8.99 44.95 0.68
CA SER A 380 9.95 45.48 -0.28
C SER A 380 11.37 45.02 0.05
N SER A 381 12.23 44.93 -0.95
CA SER A 381 13.66 44.62 -0.77
C SER A 381 14.36 45.60 0.17
N TRP A 382 15.37 45.08 0.88
CA TRP A 382 16.34 45.81 1.70
C TRP A 382 17.68 45.07 1.66
N SER A 383 18.73 45.74 2.12
CA SER A 383 20.05 45.17 2.41
C SER A 383 20.50 45.74 3.75
N SER A 384 21.13 44.91 4.58
CA SER A 384 21.90 45.30 5.78
C SER A 384 22.74 46.55 5.52
N SER A 385 23.51 46.53 4.43
CA SER A 385 24.37 47.61 3.94
C SER A 385 23.70 48.95 3.59
N THR A 386 22.36 49.03 3.67
CA THR A 386 21.56 50.20 3.24
C THR A 386 20.42 50.56 4.18
N ILE A 387 20.06 49.68 5.11
CA ILE A 387 18.95 49.90 6.02
C ILE A 387 19.40 50.81 7.16
N THR A 388 18.67 51.89 7.40
CA THR A 388 18.94 52.84 8.49
C THR A 388 17.63 53.30 9.09
N TRP A 389 17.66 53.99 10.24
CA TRP A 389 16.44 54.60 10.79
C TRP A 389 15.77 55.61 9.83
N GLY A 390 16.51 56.17 8.88
CA GLY A 390 15.97 57.04 7.83
C GLY A 390 15.51 56.34 6.55
N SER A 391 15.84 55.05 6.39
CA SER A 391 15.67 54.29 5.14
C SER A 391 15.31 52.83 5.42
N GLU A 392 14.06 52.61 5.82
CA GLU A 392 13.52 51.29 6.17
C GLU A 392 12.63 50.71 5.05
N PRO A 393 12.57 49.37 4.88
CA PRO A 393 11.64 48.74 3.98
C PRO A 393 10.18 48.84 4.46
N SER A 394 9.26 48.76 3.49
CA SER A 394 7.83 48.64 3.74
C SER A 394 7.48 47.30 4.40
N SER A 395 6.43 47.28 5.22
CA SER A 395 5.94 46.07 5.91
C SER A 395 4.42 46.14 6.09
N THR A 396 3.74 45.01 6.04
CA THR A 396 2.28 44.94 6.22
C THR A 396 1.86 44.64 7.67
N SER A 397 0.58 44.81 7.99
CA SER A 397 -0.06 44.30 9.21
C SER A 397 -0.92 43.05 8.98
N THR A 398 -1.06 42.58 7.73
CA THR A 398 -1.63 41.27 7.42
C THR A 398 -0.70 40.18 7.96
N GLY A 399 -1.22 39.23 8.73
CA GLY A 399 -0.42 38.21 9.44
C GLY A 399 0.45 38.71 10.59
N ALA A 400 0.29 39.96 11.04
CA ALA A 400 1.20 40.53 12.04
C ALA A 400 0.89 40.07 13.47
N VAL A 401 1.62 39.04 13.94
CA VAL A 401 1.45 38.45 15.28
C VAL A 401 2.20 39.26 16.36
N THR A 402 1.65 39.27 17.58
CA THR A 402 2.08 40.12 18.69
C THR A 402 2.19 39.35 20.00
N SER A 403 3.33 39.41 20.67
CA SER A 403 3.56 38.78 21.98
C SER A 403 3.89 39.83 23.04
N THR A 404 3.19 39.79 24.17
CA THR A 404 3.48 40.62 25.35
C THR A 404 4.47 39.96 26.33
N ALA A 405 4.96 38.74 26.01
CA ALA A 405 5.87 37.99 26.85
C ALA A 405 7.15 38.78 27.21
N ALA A 406 7.70 38.47 28.39
CA ALA A 406 8.82 39.19 28.99
C ALA A 406 9.81 38.20 29.63
N LYS A 407 11.11 38.43 29.43
CA LYS A 407 12.21 37.54 29.85
C LYS A 407 13.51 38.33 30.09
N GLY A 408 14.34 37.87 30.99
CA GLY A 408 15.69 38.40 31.21
C GLY A 408 15.77 39.75 31.94
N TYR A 409 14.77 40.10 32.77
CA TYR A 409 14.80 41.34 33.58
C TYR A 409 15.34 41.11 35.00
N SER A 410 15.15 39.92 35.57
CA SER A 410 15.63 39.56 36.92
C SER A 410 15.63 38.05 37.14
N ASP A 411 16.20 37.58 38.26
CA ASP A 411 16.25 36.14 38.61
C ASP A 411 14.85 35.48 38.70
N ASP A 412 13.85 36.21 39.21
CA ASP A 412 12.44 35.80 39.25
C ASP A 412 11.78 35.71 37.85
N CYS A 413 12.51 36.11 36.80
CA CYS A 413 12.03 36.46 35.48
C CYS A 413 13.13 36.22 34.42
N PRO A 414 13.67 34.98 34.36
CA PRO A 414 14.91 34.68 33.67
C PRO A 414 14.82 34.88 32.16
N ALA A 415 15.98 34.87 31.51
CA ALA A 415 16.10 34.78 30.07
C ALA A 415 15.36 33.54 29.51
N GLY A 416 15.01 33.58 28.22
CA GLY A 416 14.39 32.43 27.55
C GLY A 416 13.69 32.77 26.25
N THR A 417 13.32 31.72 25.53
CA THR A 417 12.60 31.79 24.26
C THR A 417 11.21 32.44 24.43
N VAL A 418 10.85 33.29 23.48
CA VAL A 418 9.49 33.71 23.20
C VAL A 418 9.13 33.19 21.81
N ASN A 419 8.00 32.51 21.74
CA ASN A 419 7.48 31.91 20.52
C ASN A 419 6.48 32.87 19.87
N PHE A 420 6.49 32.89 18.54
CA PHE A 420 5.54 33.59 17.69
C PHE A 420 5.08 32.60 16.61
N ASP A 421 3.82 32.18 16.70
CA ASP A 421 3.07 31.71 15.52
C ASP A 421 3.11 32.84 14.47
N ILE A 422 3.38 32.48 13.22
CA ILE A 422 3.42 33.39 12.07
C ILE A 422 2.79 32.75 10.82
N ASP A 423 1.77 31.90 10.98
CA ASP A 423 1.24 31.04 9.91
C ASP A 423 0.80 31.85 8.68
N ASP A 424 -0.02 32.89 8.89
CA ASP A 424 -0.46 33.88 7.90
C ASP A 424 0.70 34.52 7.09
N ILE A 425 1.91 34.59 7.65
CA ILE A 425 3.09 35.18 7.01
C ILE A 425 3.78 34.15 6.11
N VAL A 426 3.95 32.92 6.61
CA VAL A 426 4.64 31.84 5.90
C VAL A 426 3.74 31.27 4.80
N GLN A 427 2.44 31.05 5.06
CA GLN A 427 1.47 30.69 4.02
C GLN A 427 1.45 31.73 2.90
N ALA A 428 1.50 33.02 3.23
CA ALA A 428 1.55 34.05 2.20
C ALA A 428 2.84 34.02 1.35
N TRP A 429 3.95 33.43 1.84
CA TRP A 429 5.13 33.14 1.02
C TRP A 429 4.96 31.84 0.22
N ALA A 430 4.37 30.79 0.80
CA ALA A 430 4.00 29.55 0.10
C ALA A 430 3.06 29.81 -1.10
N ASP A 431 2.10 30.72 -0.94
CA ASP A 431 1.20 31.28 -1.97
C ASP A 431 1.94 32.07 -3.09
N GLY A 432 3.26 32.21 -3.01
CA GLY A 432 4.10 32.86 -4.02
C GLY A 432 4.33 34.37 -3.81
N SER A 433 4.09 34.93 -2.62
CA SER A 433 4.60 36.28 -2.32
C SER A 433 6.11 36.27 -2.14
N ALA A 434 6.80 37.30 -2.63
CA ALA A 434 8.25 37.44 -2.43
C ALA A 434 8.65 37.47 -0.94
N ASN A 435 9.62 36.63 -0.56
CA ASN A 435 10.23 36.63 0.76
C ASN A 435 11.28 37.77 0.89
N TYR A 436 10.86 38.86 1.54
CA TYR A 436 11.75 39.93 2.00
C TYR A 436 12.03 39.87 3.52
N GLY A 437 11.69 38.76 4.19
CA GLY A 437 11.90 38.57 5.62
C GLY A 437 10.86 39.23 6.54
N LEU A 438 11.24 39.31 7.81
CA LEU A 438 10.43 39.72 8.95
C LEU A 438 10.96 41.01 9.57
N LYS A 439 10.07 41.86 10.06
CA LYS A 439 10.37 43.04 10.85
C LYS A 439 9.81 42.91 12.27
N MET A 440 10.66 43.03 13.27
CA MET A 440 10.29 43.11 14.68
C MET A 440 10.27 44.56 15.15
N LYS A 441 9.23 44.94 15.91
CA LYS A 441 9.14 46.25 16.58
C LYS A 441 8.28 46.18 17.83
N GLY A 442 8.37 47.18 18.70
CA GLY A 442 7.33 47.40 19.72
C GLY A 442 5.98 47.72 19.06
N THR A 443 4.89 47.14 19.57
CA THR A 443 3.53 47.38 19.05
C THR A 443 3.13 48.85 19.19
N SER A 444 3.46 49.45 20.34
CA SER A 444 3.49 50.90 20.54
C SER A 444 4.91 51.36 20.80
N GLU A 445 5.42 52.25 19.94
CA GLU A 445 6.78 52.80 20.07
C GLU A 445 6.85 54.02 20.99
N THR A 446 5.82 54.22 21.83
CA THR A 446 5.85 55.14 22.98
C THR A 446 5.58 54.42 24.31
N ASP A 447 5.65 53.09 24.32
CA ASP A 447 5.38 52.23 25.48
C ASP A 447 6.69 51.61 25.99
N SER A 448 7.20 52.13 27.10
CA SER A 448 8.44 51.69 27.75
C SER A 448 8.48 50.21 28.14
N LEU A 449 7.35 49.50 28.15
CA LEU A 449 7.29 48.06 28.44
C LEU A 449 7.59 47.18 27.22
N THR A 450 7.80 47.78 26.05
CA THR A 450 8.05 47.06 24.78
C THR A 450 9.50 46.69 24.52
N TRP A 451 10.47 47.29 25.23
CA TRP A 451 11.88 47.00 25.01
C TRP A 451 12.24 45.54 25.32
N ARG A 452 12.81 44.89 24.31
CA ARG A 452 13.35 43.52 24.35
C ARG A 452 14.69 43.50 23.61
N ARG A 453 15.63 42.73 24.14
CA ARG A 453 16.87 42.33 23.45
C ARG A 453 16.86 40.81 23.30
N TRP A 454 17.26 40.36 22.12
CA TRP A 454 17.18 38.97 21.66
C TRP A 454 18.56 38.53 21.18
N ARG A 455 18.85 37.22 21.15
CA ARG A 455 20.01 36.73 20.38
C ARG A 455 19.77 36.90 18.88
N SER A 456 20.85 37.14 18.14
CA SER A 456 20.89 37.12 16.67
C SER A 456 21.41 35.78 16.14
N ALA A 457 21.46 35.62 14.84
CA ALA A 457 22.11 34.50 14.15
C ALA A 457 23.62 34.37 14.48
N ASN A 458 24.25 35.49 14.84
CA ASN A 458 25.69 35.61 15.10
C ASN A 458 26.08 35.15 16.50
N TYR A 459 25.12 35.04 17.42
CA TYR A 459 25.39 34.44 18.72
C TYR A 459 25.66 32.93 18.55
N VAL A 460 26.69 32.43 19.22
CA VAL A 460 27.02 31.01 19.25
C VAL A 460 26.53 30.45 20.59
N SER A 461 25.66 29.44 20.55
CA SER A 461 25.21 28.73 21.76
C SER A 461 26.19 27.67 22.26
N GLY A 462 27.18 27.29 21.44
CA GLY A 462 28.15 26.24 21.76
C GLY A 462 27.44 24.91 22.06
N SER A 463 27.78 24.27 23.18
CA SER A 463 27.15 23.03 23.65
C SER A 463 25.76 23.20 24.29
N ASP A 464 25.30 24.43 24.54
CA ASP A 464 23.96 24.68 25.08
C ASP A 464 22.87 24.55 24.00
N ALA A 465 21.61 24.48 24.42
CA ALA A 465 20.48 24.46 23.48
C ALA A 465 20.45 25.75 22.63
N ALA A 466 20.31 25.60 21.31
CA ALA A 466 20.34 26.70 20.35
C ALA A 466 19.42 27.86 20.77
N THR A 467 19.98 29.07 20.82
CA THR A 467 19.28 30.30 21.26
C THR A 467 19.11 31.32 20.12
N GLU A 468 19.77 31.06 19.00
CA GLU A 468 19.66 31.80 17.76
C GLU A 468 18.22 31.81 17.22
N PRO A 469 17.83 32.84 16.46
CA PRO A 469 16.54 32.89 15.79
C PRO A 469 16.33 31.67 14.91
N HIS A 470 15.29 30.88 15.24
CA HIS A 470 14.86 29.75 14.45
C HIS A 470 13.36 29.81 14.17
N LEU A 471 12.99 29.31 13.00
CA LEU A 471 11.63 29.18 12.50
C LEU A 471 11.38 27.69 12.25
N THR A 472 10.52 27.09 13.06
CA THR A 472 9.93 25.79 12.79
C THR A 472 8.72 25.99 11.87
N VAL A 473 8.58 25.17 10.83
CA VAL A 473 7.44 25.16 9.91
C VAL A 473 7.00 23.71 9.72
N THR A 474 5.75 23.40 10.05
CA THR A 474 5.11 22.11 9.73
C THR A 474 4.19 22.31 8.54
N TYR A 475 4.32 21.47 7.52
CA TYR A 475 3.70 21.66 6.21
C TYR A 475 3.33 20.35 5.52
N ASN A 476 2.43 20.45 4.54
CA ASN A 476 1.87 19.35 3.75
C ASN A 476 1.84 19.73 2.26
N SER A 477 2.11 18.78 1.37
CA SER A 477 1.99 19.01 -0.08
C SER A 477 0.53 18.87 -0.49
N TYR A 478 -0.03 19.85 -1.21
CA TYR A 478 -1.38 19.65 -1.75
C TYR A 478 -1.42 18.49 -2.75
N PRO A 479 -2.35 17.52 -2.62
CA PRO A 479 -2.53 16.47 -3.62
C PRO A 479 -2.89 17.11 -4.96
N LYS A 480 -2.35 16.57 -6.06
CA LYS A 480 -2.61 17.13 -7.40
C LYS A 480 -4.04 16.83 -7.80
N THR A 481 -4.66 17.75 -8.56
CA THR A 481 -5.99 17.53 -9.15
C THR A 481 -6.01 16.19 -9.91
N PRO A 482 -6.98 15.29 -9.64
CA PRO A 482 -7.03 13.98 -10.27
C PRO A 482 -6.97 14.03 -11.80
N SER A 483 -6.30 13.05 -12.38
CA SER A 483 -6.15 12.89 -13.83
C SER A 483 -6.94 11.68 -14.34
N SER A 484 -7.04 11.51 -15.66
CA SER A 484 -7.66 10.33 -16.29
C SER A 484 -9.06 9.98 -15.75
N LEU A 485 -9.97 10.96 -15.72
CA LEU A 485 -11.37 10.76 -15.29
C LEU A 485 -12.11 9.86 -16.29
N THR A 486 -12.50 8.68 -15.85
CA THR A 486 -13.18 7.62 -16.62
C THR A 486 -14.55 7.29 -16.03
N LEU A 487 -15.44 6.80 -16.89
CA LEU A 487 -16.80 6.36 -16.58
C LEU A 487 -16.98 4.94 -17.15
N SER A 488 -17.58 4.02 -16.41
CA SER A 488 -17.75 2.62 -16.82
C SER A 488 -19.07 2.03 -16.33
N PRO A 489 -19.79 1.17 -17.10
CA PRO A 489 -19.62 0.96 -18.53
C PRO A 489 -20.08 2.18 -19.33
N SER A 490 -19.36 2.55 -20.39
CA SER A 490 -19.74 3.71 -21.21
C SER A 490 -19.17 3.71 -22.63
N THR A 491 -19.99 4.07 -23.61
CA THR A 491 -19.60 4.31 -25.00
C THR A 491 -19.41 5.82 -25.26
N THR A 492 -19.04 6.21 -26.48
CA THR A 492 -18.90 7.62 -26.87
C THR A 492 -19.57 7.84 -28.22
N SER A 493 -20.58 8.72 -28.27
CA SER A 493 -21.33 9.06 -29.48
C SER A 493 -20.94 10.46 -29.93
N GLY A 494 -20.07 10.55 -30.94
CA GLY A 494 -19.51 11.82 -31.39
C GLY A 494 -18.62 12.47 -30.33
N SER A 495 -19.15 13.48 -29.63
CA SER A 495 -18.49 14.14 -28.49
C SER A 495 -19.20 13.90 -27.15
N GLU A 496 -20.29 13.14 -27.14
CA GLU A 496 -21.12 12.86 -25.97
C GLU A 496 -20.75 11.50 -25.36
N LYS A 497 -20.61 11.45 -24.03
CA LYS A 497 -20.31 10.21 -23.32
C LYS A 497 -21.64 9.55 -22.92
N ILE A 498 -21.89 8.33 -23.40
CA ILE A 498 -23.11 7.59 -23.08
C ILE A 498 -22.77 6.52 -22.06
N VAL A 499 -23.43 6.57 -20.91
CA VAL A 499 -23.30 5.59 -19.83
C VAL A 499 -24.42 4.58 -19.94
N THR A 500 -24.08 3.30 -20.07
CA THR A 500 -25.02 2.20 -20.36
C THR A 500 -25.49 1.47 -19.09
N SER A 501 -25.32 2.08 -17.92
CA SER A 501 -25.75 1.54 -16.63
C SER A 501 -26.34 2.64 -15.74
N VAL A 502 -27.39 2.31 -15.00
CA VAL A 502 -27.93 3.16 -13.92
C VAL A 502 -27.06 3.15 -12.65
N ASN A 503 -26.08 2.25 -12.58
CA ASN A 503 -25.09 2.15 -11.49
C ASN A 503 -23.67 2.13 -12.06
N PRO A 504 -23.18 3.24 -12.64
CA PRO A 504 -21.84 3.30 -13.21
C PRO A 504 -20.76 3.44 -12.15
N VAL A 505 -19.53 3.23 -12.57
CA VAL A 505 -18.29 3.46 -11.83
C VAL A 505 -17.56 4.65 -12.42
N PHE A 506 -17.17 5.59 -11.56
CA PHE A 506 -16.25 6.69 -11.89
C PHE A 506 -14.86 6.35 -11.36
N SER A 507 -13.80 6.54 -12.13
CA SER A 507 -12.41 6.39 -11.64
C SER A 507 -11.51 7.50 -12.15
N ALA A 508 -10.50 7.88 -11.36
CA ALA A 508 -9.55 8.94 -11.66
C ALA A 508 -8.22 8.67 -10.93
N LYS A 509 -7.10 8.94 -11.62
CA LYS A 509 -5.73 8.70 -11.14
C LYS A 509 -5.27 9.83 -10.22
N VAL A 510 -4.99 9.50 -8.96
CA VAL A 510 -4.43 10.43 -7.96
C VAL A 510 -2.91 10.47 -8.05
N SER A 511 -2.33 11.59 -7.63
CA SER A 511 -0.89 11.68 -7.44
C SER A 511 -0.58 12.80 -6.46
N ASP A 512 0.13 12.46 -5.40
CA ASP A 512 0.72 13.44 -4.49
C ASP A 512 2.13 13.85 -4.93
N ALA A 513 2.72 14.82 -4.23
CA ALA A 513 4.16 15.00 -4.15
C ALA A 513 4.73 14.35 -2.87
N ASP A 514 3.94 14.25 -1.79
CA ASP A 514 4.36 13.58 -0.56
C ASP A 514 4.51 12.06 -0.76
N SER A 515 5.65 11.55 -0.30
CA SER A 515 6.16 10.28 -0.81
C SER A 515 5.69 9.09 0.02
N GLY A 516 5.17 8.07 -0.67
CA GLY A 516 4.41 7.00 -0.02
C GLY A 516 3.01 7.39 0.47
N ALA A 517 2.54 8.63 0.21
CA ALA A 517 1.19 9.05 0.57
C ALA A 517 0.10 8.17 -0.10
N LYS A 518 -0.99 7.90 0.62
CA LYS A 518 -2.24 7.41 0.03
C LYS A 518 -3.22 8.58 -0.08
N ALA A 519 -3.96 8.66 -1.17
CA ALA A 519 -5.00 9.66 -1.39
C ALA A 519 -6.30 9.01 -1.87
N ARG A 520 -7.44 9.59 -1.48
CA ARG A 520 -8.78 9.21 -1.95
C ARG A 520 -9.33 10.25 -2.92
N VAL A 521 -10.25 9.87 -3.79
CA VAL A 521 -10.96 10.81 -4.67
C VAL A 521 -12.34 11.10 -4.09
N GLN A 522 -12.72 12.37 -4.06
CA GLN A 522 -14.10 12.81 -3.89
C GLN A 522 -14.70 13.16 -5.25
N TYR A 523 -15.77 12.47 -5.62
CA TYR A 523 -16.55 12.75 -6.81
C TYR A 523 -17.76 13.62 -6.46
N ALA A 524 -18.09 14.56 -7.33
CA ALA A 524 -19.35 15.30 -7.31
C ALA A 524 -20.08 15.08 -8.64
N ILE A 525 -21.34 14.64 -8.55
CA ILE A 525 -22.24 14.37 -9.68
C ILE A 525 -23.44 15.30 -9.52
N GLU A 526 -23.75 16.05 -10.56
CA GLU A 526 -24.81 17.07 -10.60
C GLU A 526 -25.61 16.97 -11.93
N PRO A 527 -26.82 17.56 -12.03
CA PRO A 527 -27.51 17.71 -13.31
C PRO A 527 -26.68 18.55 -14.28
N ASP A 528 -26.76 18.23 -15.59
CA ASP A 528 -26.24 19.15 -16.59
C ASP A 528 -27.14 20.41 -16.65
N PRO A 529 -26.62 21.63 -16.43
CA PRO A 529 -27.42 22.86 -16.39
C PRO A 529 -28.03 23.28 -17.74
N ASP A 530 -27.59 22.70 -18.86
CA ASP A 530 -28.23 22.93 -20.17
C ASP A 530 -29.52 22.09 -20.33
N TYR A 531 -29.78 21.17 -19.39
CA TYR A 531 -30.93 20.26 -19.36
C TYR A 531 -31.79 20.46 -18.09
N ALA A 532 -33.01 19.91 -18.10
CA ALA A 532 -34.01 20.09 -17.04
C ALA A 532 -34.88 18.84 -16.82
N ASP A 533 -34.24 17.67 -16.98
CA ASP A 533 -34.80 16.32 -16.91
C ASP A 533 -34.58 15.66 -15.53
N THR A 534 -33.52 16.03 -14.81
CA THR A 534 -33.15 15.47 -13.52
C THR A 534 -32.86 16.52 -12.44
N THR A 535 -32.96 16.10 -11.18
CA THR A 535 -32.50 16.86 -10.00
C THR A 535 -31.54 16.03 -9.14
N TYR A 536 -30.96 14.98 -9.72
CA TYR A 536 -30.04 14.06 -9.05
C TYR A 536 -28.76 14.80 -8.63
N THR A 537 -28.33 14.61 -7.37
CA THR A 537 -26.99 15.04 -6.91
C THR A 537 -26.40 13.97 -6.01
N LEU A 538 -25.10 13.71 -6.17
CA LEU A 538 -24.32 12.83 -5.31
C LEU A 538 -22.95 13.46 -5.04
N THR A 539 -22.44 13.32 -3.82
CA THR A 539 -21.03 13.58 -3.51
C THR A 539 -20.58 12.53 -2.51
N LYS A 540 -19.69 11.62 -2.94
CA LYS A 540 -19.13 10.52 -2.12
C LYS A 540 -17.62 10.47 -2.37
N SER A 541 -16.87 10.04 -1.37
CA SER A 541 -15.42 9.84 -1.45
C SER A 541 -15.09 8.35 -1.48
N THR A 542 -13.99 7.97 -2.11
CA THR A 542 -13.48 6.60 -2.15
C THR A 542 -12.74 6.21 -0.86
N ALA A 543 -12.31 4.94 -0.78
CA ALA A 543 -11.18 4.55 0.05
C ALA A 543 -9.87 5.23 -0.43
N TYR A 544 -8.82 5.14 0.38
CA TYR A 544 -7.49 5.67 0.09
C TYR A 544 -6.69 4.69 -0.78
N VAL A 545 -6.17 5.17 -1.92
CA VAL A 545 -5.25 4.41 -2.79
C VAL A 545 -3.87 5.07 -2.79
N SER A 546 -2.80 4.32 -3.04
CA SER A 546 -1.44 4.87 -3.09
C SER A 546 -1.27 5.96 -4.17
N SER A 547 -0.43 6.96 -3.92
CA SER A 547 -0.07 7.98 -4.90
C SER A 547 0.36 7.34 -6.22
N GLY A 548 -0.25 7.74 -7.34
CA GLY A 548 -0.04 7.15 -8.66
C GLY A 548 -1.01 6.02 -9.03
N LYS A 549 -1.91 5.57 -8.13
CA LYS A 549 -3.04 4.68 -8.47
C LYS A 549 -4.32 5.45 -8.80
N ALA A 550 -5.38 4.75 -9.21
CA ALA A 550 -6.68 5.33 -9.49
C ALA A 550 -7.72 4.87 -8.47
N ALA A 551 -8.61 5.78 -8.04
CA ALA A 551 -9.58 5.48 -7.00
C ALA A 551 -10.99 5.44 -7.59
N ALA A 552 -11.58 4.24 -7.65
CA ALA A 552 -12.92 4.03 -8.20
C ALA A 552 -14.05 4.32 -7.18
N LEU A 553 -15.15 4.89 -7.67
CA LEU A 553 -16.43 5.03 -6.98
C LEU A 553 -17.54 4.41 -7.83
N ALA A 554 -18.09 3.28 -7.37
CA ALA A 554 -19.37 2.78 -7.86
C ALA A 554 -20.53 3.64 -7.32
N VAL A 555 -21.52 3.95 -8.18
CA VAL A 555 -22.80 4.53 -7.74
C VAL A 555 -23.60 3.42 -7.05
N PRO A 556 -23.95 3.55 -5.75
CA PRO A 556 -24.67 2.49 -5.04
C PRO A 556 -26.13 2.38 -5.51
N SER A 557 -26.72 1.19 -5.41
CA SER A 557 -28.12 0.91 -5.79
C SER A 557 -29.15 1.76 -5.02
N SER A 558 -28.81 2.18 -3.81
CA SER A 558 -29.58 3.15 -3.01
C SER A 558 -29.59 4.57 -3.58
N SER A 559 -28.81 4.85 -4.63
CA SER A 559 -28.69 6.13 -5.31
C SER A 559 -28.41 5.96 -6.81
N SER A 560 -29.01 4.95 -7.45
CA SER A 560 -28.93 4.75 -8.91
C SER A 560 -29.33 6.00 -9.69
N LEU A 561 -28.72 6.17 -10.86
CA LEU A 561 -29.05 7.19 -11.84
C LEU A 561 -30.37 6.83 -12.55
N THR A 562 -31.00 7.83 -13.19
CA THR A 562 -32.21 7.62 -13.98
C THR A 562 -31.85 7.51 -15.45
N ASP A 563 -32.36 6.46 -16.12
CA ASP A 563 -32.25 6.29 -17.57
C ASP A 563 -32.83 7.50 -18.33
N GLY A 564 -32.18 7.89 -19.43
CA GLY A 564 -32.54 9.04 -20.25
C GLY A 564 -32.21 10.41 -19.65
N THR A 565 -31.36 10.50 -18.61
CA THR A 565 -31.00 11.79 -17.98
C THR A 565 -29.58 12.27 -18.27
N HIS A 566 -29.43 13.60 -18.38
CA HIS A 566 -28.18 14.29 -18.66
C HIS A 566 -27.53 14.79 -17.35
N LEU A 567 -26.30 14.34 -17.12
CA LEU A 567 -25.56 14.53 -15.87
C LEU A 567 -24.14 15.01 -16.15
N ARG A 568 -23.46 15.49 -15.10
CA ARG A 568 -22.05 15.84 -15.15
C ARG A 568 -21.32 15.38 -13.90
N VAL A 569 -20.05 15.01 -14.06
CA VAL A 569 -19.16 14.56 -12.97
C VAL A 569 -17.85 15.35 -12.95
N ARG A 570 -17.30 15.52 -11.75
CA ARG A 570 -15.93 16.02 -11.51
C ARG A 570 -15.32 15.35 -10.28
N ALA A 571 -14.00 15.38 -10.17
CA ALA A 571 -13.22 14.77 -9.09
C ALA A 571 -12.30 15.78 -8.40
N ARG A 572 -11.94 15.53 -7.13
CA ARG A 572 -10.81 16.14 -6.42
C ARG A 572 -10.15 15.12 -5.51
N ALA A 573 -8.84 15.23 -5.27
CA ALA A 573 -8.12 14.33 -4.38
C ALA A 573 -8.19 14.81 -2.91
N TYR A 574 -7.92 13.91 -1.97
CA TYR A 574 -7.73 14.17 -0.55
C TYR A 574 -6.71 13.17 0.03
N ASP A 575 -5.65 13.64 0.66
CA ASP A 575 -4.53 12.84 1.18
C ASP A 575 -4.75 12.33 2.63
N GLY A 576 -5.51 13.07 3.44
CA GLY A 576 -5.65 12.87 4.89
C GLY A 576 -5.66 14.19 5.66
N THR A 577 -5.01 15.21 5.11
CA THR A 577 -4.90 16.59 5.58
C THR A 577 -5.74 17.51 4.69
N ASP A 578 -5.40 17.54 3.40
CA ASP A 578 -5.77 18.53 2.41
C ASP A 578 -6.58 17.98 1.23
N TYR A 579 -7.34 18.87 0.59
CA TYR A 579 -7.95 18.60 -0.71
C TYR A 579 -7.14 19.22 -1.84
N SER A 580 -7.16 18.58 -3.02
CA SER A 580 -6.51 19.17 -4.21
C SER A 580 -7.08 20.56 -4.51
N THR A 581 -6.19 21.54 -4.67
CA THR A 581 -6.52 22.98 -4.74
C THR A 581 -7.51 23.33 -5.86
N ALA A 582 -7.62 22.49 -6.88
CA ALA A 582 -8.71 22.51 -7.86
C ALA A 582 -9.42 21.15 -7.97
N TRP A 583 -10.69 21.21 -8.37
CA TRP A 583 -11.41 20.07 -8.94
C TRP A 583 -10.99 19.87 -10.41
N THR A 584 -11.24 18.70 -10.97
CA THR A 584 -11.24 18.51 -12.43
C THR A 584 -12.27 19.43 -13.10
N SER A 585 -12.09 19.65 -14.40
CA SER A 585 -13.20 20.15 -15.23
C SER A 585 -14.40 19.19 -15.14
N TRP A 586 -15.59 19.75 -15.37
CA TRP A 586 -16.82 18.98 -15.53
C TRP A 586 -16.75 18.12 -16.81
N GLN A 587 -17.08 16.84 -16.68
CA GLN A 587 -17.32 15.94 -17.80
C GLN A 587 -18.81 15.58 -17.83
N THR A 588 -19.47 15.90 -18.95
CA THR A 588 -20.90 15.63 -19.15
C THR A 588 -21.11 14.22 -19.71
N PHE A 589 -22.24 13.61 -19.35
CA PHE A 589 -22.63 12.29 -19.83
C PHE A 589 -24.16 12.11 -19.78
N THR A 590 -24.66 11.20 -20.60
CA THR A 590 -26.08 10.87 -20.69
C THR A 590 -26.26 9.38 -20.36
N VAL A 591 -27.26 9.04 -19.55
CA VAL A 591 -27.60 7.64 -19.24
C VAL A 591 -28.53 7.11 -20.32
N ASP A 592 -28.15 6.05 -21.03
CA ASP A 592 -29.00 5.37 -22.03
C ASP A 592 -28.74 3.86 -21.99
N THR A 593 -29.73 3.11 -21.55
CA THR A 593 -29.72 1.64 -21.44
C THR A 593 -30.40 0.94 -22.63
N GLY A 594 -30.82 1.68 -23.67
CA GLY A 594 -31.75 1.22 -24.71
C GLY A 594 -31.14 0.80 -26.06
N ALA A 595 -29.82 0.83 -26.24
CA ALA A 595 -29.17 0.40 -27.48
C ALA A 595 -29.06 -1.14 -27.54
N LEU A 596 -29.55 -1.76 -28.63
CA LEU A 596 -29.67 -3.22 -28.76
C LEU A 596 -29.04 -3.77 -30.06
N ASP A 597 -28.37 -4.92 -29.95
CA ASP A 597 -27.55 -5.54 -30.99
C ASP A 597 -28.23 -6.69 -31.76
N ILE A 598 -27.53 -7.20 -32.80
CA ILE A 598 -27.95 -8.34 -33.63
C ILE A 598 -27.17 -9.59 -33.22
N PRO A 599 -27.80 -10.79 -33.08
CA PRO A 599 -27.10 -12.04 -32.75
C PRO A 599 -26.04 -12.46 -33.78
N ASP A 600 -24.96 -13.06 -33.27
CA ASP A 600 -23.83 -13.54 -34.07
C ASP A 600 -24.15 -14.81 -34.86
N VAL A 601 -23.34 -15.07 -35.89
CA VAL A 601 -23.40 -16.33 -36.66
C VAL A 601 -22.72 -17.44 -35.83
N PRO A 602 -23.40 -18.57 -35.54
CA PRO A 602 -22.87 -19.61 -34.66
C PRO A 602 -21.51 -20.17 -35.08
N SER A 603 -20.71 -20.55 -34.09
CA SER A 603 -19.33 -21.02 -34.25
C SER A 603 -19.08 -22.38 -33.59
N ASP A 604 -17.89 -22.95 -33.82
CA ASP A 604 -17.44 -24.26 -33.32
C ASP A 604 -18.50 -25.38 -33.39
N LEU A 605 -18.90 -25.71 -34.63
CA LEU A 605 -19.89 -26.74 -34.94
C LEU A 605 -19.29 -28.14 -34.82
N GLN A 606 -19.70 -28.88 -33.79
CA GLN A 606 -19.25 -30.24 -33.52
C GLN A 606 -20.39 -31.25 -33.68
N THR A 607 -20.05 -32.54 -33.82
CA THR A 607 -21.04 -33.61 -33.80
C THR A 607 -20.54 -34.75 -32.92
N GLY A 608 -21.23 -34.95 -31.80
CA GLY A 608 -20.94 -36.00 -30.82
C GLY A 608 -21.89 -37.19 -30.95
N ALA A 609 -21.62 -38.25 -30.18
CA ALA A 609 -22.40 -39.50 -30.17
C ALA A 609 -22.61 -40.08 -31.59
N THR A 610 -21.59 -39.97 -32.46
CA THR A 610 -21.55 -40.63 -33.77
C THR A 610 -21.67 -42.13 -33.64
N GLU A 611 -21.20 -42.72 -32.55
CA GLU A 611 -21.30 -44.16 -32.29
C GLU A 611 -22.72 -44.59 -31.84
N THR A 612 -23.74 -43.84 -32.29
CA THR A 612 -25.16 -44.06 -32.03
C THR A 612 -26.00 -43.65 -33.25
N THR A 613 -27.20 -44.21 -33.39
CA THR A 613 -28.16 -43.82 -34.43
C THR A 613 -28.89 -42.50 -34.16
N THR A 614 -28.55 -41.76 -33.09
CA THR A 614 -29.17 -40.47 -32.73
C THR A 614 -28.08 -39.49 -32.24
N PRO A 615 -27.17 -39.04 -33.13
CA PRO A 615 -26.03 -38.20 -32.75
C PRO A 615 -26.44 -36.80 -32.32
N LEU A 616 -25.52 -36.11 -31.65
CA LEU A 616 -25.70 -34.78 -31.08
C LEU A 616 -25.11 -33.70 -32.01
N LEU A 617 -25.94 -32.78 -32.50
CA LEU A 617 -25.50 -31.60 -33.26
C LEU A 617 -25.31 -30.42 -32.29
N THR A 618 -24.20 -29.68 -32.36
CA THR A 618 -23.93 -28.63 -31.37
C THR A 618 -23.02 -27.51 -31.90
N GLY A 619 -23.18 -26.29 -31.40
CA GLY A 619 -22.33 -25.14 -31.68
C GLY A 619 -22.58 -23.98 -30.70
N LEU A 620 -21.63 -23.06 -30.60
CA LEU A 620 -21.70 -21.87 -29.75
C LEU A 620 -22.62 -20.81 -30.35
N VAL A 621 -23.41 -20.13 -29.51
CA VAL A 621 -24.32 -19.05 -29.92
C VAL A 621 -24.15 -17.81 -29.04
N GLY A 622 -24.31 -16.62 -29.61
CA GLY A 622 -24.13 -15.37 -28.87
C GLY A 622 -24.93 -14.19 -29.43
N ALA A 623 -25.19 -13.21 -28.56
CA ALA A 623 -25.78 -11.91 -28.84
C ALA A 623 -25.43 -10.96 -27.69
N VAL A 624 -24.73 -9.86 -28.00
CA VAL A 624 -24.28 -8.88 -26.99
C VAL A 624 -25.47 -8.32 -26.19
N GLY A 625 -25.31 -8.24 -24.87
CA GLY A 625 -26.32 -7.66 -23.96
C GLY A 625 -27.62 -8.45 -23.85
N GLN A 626 -27.64 -9.75 -24.16
CA GLN A 626 -28.81 -10.62 -24.02
C GLN A 626 -28.54 -11.77 -23.03
N GLU A 627 -29.54 -12.15 -22.25
CA GLU A 627 -29.43 -13.25 -21.28
C GLU A 627 -29.53 -14.63 -21.94
N ALA A 628 -30.32 -14.76 -23.01
CA ALA A 628 -30.60 -16.04 -23.67
C ALA A 628 -30.65 -15.92 -25.21
N VAL A 629 -30.12 -16.92 -25.89
CA VAL A 629 -30.00 -17.00 -27.36
C VAL A 629 -30.55 -18.35 -27.85
N THR A 630 -31.36 -18.32 -28.91
CA THR A 630 -32.00 -19.54 -29.46
C THR A 630 -31.33 -19.99 -30.75
N ALA A 631 -30.78 -21.20 -30.75
CA ALA A 631 -30.30 -21.89 -31.93
C ALA A 631 -31.42 -22.58 -32.70
N GLU A 632 -31.39 -22.49 -34.04
CA GLU A 632 -32.16 -23.31 -34.98
C GLU A 632 -31.25 -24.23 -35.80
N TYR A 633 -31.62 -25.50 -35.98
CA TYR A 633 -30.84 -26.50 -36.70
C TYR A 633 -31.50 -26.97 -38.01
N VAL A 634 -30.72 -27.37 -39.01
CA VAL A 634 -31.22 -28.04 -40.24
C VAL A 634 -30.28 -29.18 -40.66
N LEU A 635 -30.80 -30.40 -40.74
CA LEU A 635 -30.09 -31.62 -41.15
C LEU A 635 -30.42 -32.01 -42.61
N TYR A 636 -29.49 -32.70 -43.26
CA TYR A 636 -29.60 -33.17 -44.63
C TYR A 636 -28.95 -34.55 -44.82
N ASP A 637 -29.48 -35.33 -45.77
CA ASP A 637 -28.93 -36.63 -46.15
C ASP A 637 -27.72 -36.51 -47.12
N SER A 638 -27.16 -37.66 -47.48
CA SER A 638 -26.07 -37.79 -48.46
C SER A 638 -26.45 -37.41 -49.91
N THR A 639 -27.74 -37.20 -50.20
CA THR A 639 -28.22 -36.64 -51.49
C THR A 639 -28.38 -35.11 -51.45
N GLY A 640 -28.34 -34.52 -50.25
CA GLY A 640 -28.56 -33.10 -50.00
C GLY A 640 -30.03 -32.72 -49.75
N ALA A 641 -30.95 -33.68 -49.64
CA ALA A 641 -32.32 -33.44 -49.21
C ALA A 641 -32.38 -33.17 -47.69
N VAL A 642 -33.36 -32.39 -47.23
CA VAL A 642 -33.55 -32.13 -45.79
C VAL A 642 -34.07 -33.40 -45.10
N VAL A 643 -33.57 -33.69 -43.90
CA VAL A 643 -34.01 -34.80 -43.05
C VAL A 643 -34.73 -34.22 -41.83
N GLY A 644 -35.94 -34.71 -41.55
CA GLY A 644 -36.86 -34.13 -40.56
C GLY A 644 -37.47 -32.80 -41.02
N ASP A 645 -37.95 -32.02 -40.06
CA ASP A 645 -38.49 -30.67 -40.29
C ASP A 645 -37.38 -29.62 -40.50
N SER A 646 -37.77 -28.37 -40.80
CA SER A 646 -36.83 -27.25 -41.03
C SER A 646 -37.38 -25.96 -40.39
N PRO A 647 -36.85 -25.53 -39.22
CA PRO A 647 -35.77 -26.16 -38.46
C PRO A 647 -36.14 -27.56 -37.92
N LEU A 648 -35.13 -28.44 -37.81
CA LEU A 648 -35.25 -29.79 -37.26
C LEU A 648 -35.61 -29.77 -35.77
N GLY A 649 -35.18 -28.70 -35.09
CA GLY A 649 -35.41 -28.43 -33.68
C GLY A 649 -34.74 -27.10 -33.31
N THR A 650 -35.01 -26.65 -32.10
CA THR A 650 -34.42 -25.44 -31.51
C THR A 650 -33.89 -25.72 -30.12
N ALA A 651 -32.82 -25.03 -29.73
CA ALA A 651 -32.28 -25.07 -28.37
C ALA A 651 -31.99 -23.65 -27.90
N THR A 652 -32.53 -23.26 -26.75
CA THR A 652 -32.27 -21.97 -26.12
C THR A 652 -31.30 -22.17 -24.97
N VAL A 653 -30.24 -21.37 -24.94
CA VAL A 653 -29.15 -21.41 -23.96
C VAL A 653 -28.74 -19.98 -23.60
N GLY A 654 -27.86 -19.80 -22.61
CA GLY A 654 -27.28 -18.51 -22.27
C GLY A 654 -26.47 -17.90 -23.42
N ASN A 655 -26.24 -16.59 -23.37
CA ASN A 655 -25.33 -15.93 -24.30
C ASN A 655 -23.88 -16.44 -24.13
N GLY A 656 -23.25 -16.86 -25.24
CA GLY A 656 -21.93 -17.48 -25.25
C GLY A 656 -21.95 -19.00 -25.04
N GLU A 657 -23.08 -19.57 -24.61
CA GLU A 657 -23.16 -21.00 -24.30
C GLU A 657 -23.24 -21.89 -25.54
N ARG A 658 -22.97 -23.18 -25.32
CA ARG A 658 -23.04 -24.23 -26.33
C ARG A 658 -24.46 -24.77 -26.46
N ALA A 659 -25.17 -24.32 -27.49
CA ALA A 659 -26.43 -24.92 -27.88
C ALA A 659 -26.21 -26.35 -28.42
N ALA A 660 -27.12 -27.27 -28.12
CA ALA A 660 -27.06 -28.65 -28.59
C ALA A 660 -28.45 -29.23 -28.92
N LEU A 661 -28.52 -30.12 -29.91
CA LEU A 661 -29.72 -30.83 -30.34
C LEU A 661 -29.37 -32.29 -30.66
N VAL A 662 -29.93 -33.24 -29.90
CA VAL A 662 -29.95 -34.66 -30.29
C VAL A 662 -30.82 -34.79 -31.53
N VAL A 663 -30.33 -35.46 -32.58
CA VAL A 663 -31.14 -35.70 -33.79
C VAL A 663 -32.34 -36.58 -33.42
N PRO A 664 -33.60 -36.11 -33.58
CA PRO A 664 -34.79 -36.83 -33.14
C PRO A 664 -35.18 -37.99 -34.06
N GLU A 665 -34.62 -38.04 -35.28
CA GLU A 665 -34.81 -39.10 -36.26
C GLU A 665 -33.73 -40.17 -36.13
N THR A 666 -34.11 -41.45 -36.18
CA THR A 666 -33.14 -42.56 -36.13
C THR A 666 -32.35 -42.62 -37.44
N LEU A 667 -31.09 -42.20 -37.39
CA LEU A 667 -30.15 -42.21 -38.50
C LEU A 667 -29.64 -43.63 -38.78
N THR A 668 -29.19 -43.86 -40.01
CA THR A 668 -28.74 -45.20 -40.44
C THR A 668 -27.26 -45.39 -40.13
N ASP A 669 -26.95 -46.49 -39.47
CA ASP A 669 -25.60 -47.02 -39.27
C ASP A 669 -24.76 -47.02 -40.57
N GLY A 670 -23.48 -46.68 -40.46
CA GLY A 670 -22.56 -46.51 -41.60
C GLY A 670 -22.92 -45.43 -42.62
N SER A 671 -23.91 -44.57 -42.36
CA SER A 671 -24.40 -43.56 -43.34
C SER A 671 -23.98 -42.13 -43.00
N THR A 672 -23.54 -41.37 -44.02
CA THR A 672 -23.04 -39.99 -43.86
C THR A 672 -24.14 -38.95 -44.04
N TYR A 673 -24.18 -37.94 -43.16
CA TYR A 673 -25.14 -36.83 -43.17
C TYR A 673 -24.43 -35.46 -43.16
N SER A 674 -25.19 -34.37 -43.37
CA SER A 674 -24.67 -32.99 -43.27
C SER A 674 -25.66 -32.03 -42.63
N TRP A 675 -25.22 -31.04 -41.86
CA TRP A 675 -26.12 -30.14 -41.10
C TRP A 675 -25.56 -28.72 -40.93
N LYS A 676 -26.41 -27.76 -40.51
CA LYS A 676 -26.05 -26.35 -40.22
C LYS A 676 -26.96 -25.76 -39.13
N MET A 677 -26.63 -24.58 -38.61
CA MET A 677 -27.46 -23.85 -37.62
C MET A 677 -27.47 -22.32 -37.81
N ARG A 678 -28.30 -21.60 -37.05
CA ARG A 678 -28.26 -20.13 -36.86
C ARG A 678 -28.71 -19.77 -35.43
N ALA A 679 -28.29 -18.61 -34.91
CA ALA A 679 -28.78 -18.03 -33.66
C ALA A 679 -29.88 -16.96 -33.91
N CYS A 680 -30.79 -16.82 -32.94
CA CYS A 680 -31.92 -15.88 -32.93
C CYS A 680 -32.19 -15.34 -31.52
N VAL A 681 -32.63 -14.08 -31.45
CA VAL A 681 -33.15 -13.40 -30.26
C VAL A 681 -34.46 -12.72 -30.66
N GLY A 682 -35.58 -13.18 -30.10
CA GLY A 682 -36.92 -12.84 -30.60
C GLY A 682 -37.08 -13.18 -32.09
N ASP A 683 -37.67 -12.26 -32.86
CA ASP A 683 -37.80 -12.38 -34.32
C ASP A 683 -36.50 -12.08 -35.10
N THR A 684 -35.43 -11.63 -34.43
CA THR A 684 -34.16 -11.21 -35.06
C THR A 684 -33.17 -12.37 -35.08
N CYS A 685 -32.72 -12.78 -36.26
CA CYS A 685 -31.80 -13.90 -36.43
C CYS A 685 -30.55 -13.56 -37.24
N SER A 686 -29.45 -14.20 -36.86
CA SER A 686 -28.22 -14.32 -37.64
C SER A 686 -28.41 -15.06 -38.96
N SER A 687 -27.38 -15.03 -39.82
CA SER A 687 -27.31 -15.88 -41.01
C SER A 687 -26.93 -17.33 -40.67
N TYR A 688 -27.35 -18.30 -41.48
CA TYR A 688 -26.99 -19.71 -41.27
C TYR A 688 -25.51 -20.00 -41.54
N THR A 689 -24.94 -20.90 -40.76
CA THR A 689 -23.57 -21.42 -40.90
C THR A 689 -23.37 -22.23 -42.19
N ALA A 690 -22.09 -22.49 -42.51
CA ALA A 690 -21.70 -23.53 -43.46
C ALA A 690 -22.10 -24.93 -42.94
N LYS A 691 -22.16 -25.93 -43.84
CA LYS A 691 -22.52 -27.30 -43.45
C LYS A 691 -21.35 -28.07 -42.84
N SER A 692 -21.58 -28.74 -41.72
CA SER A 692 -20.72 -29.80 -41.14
C SER A 692 -21.22 -31.21 -41.55
N THR A 693 -20.43 -32.26 -41.33
CA THR A 693 -20.67 -33.65 -41.82
C THR A 693 -20.17 -34.74 -40.87
N PHE A 694 -20.91 -35.85 -40.72
CA PHE A 694 -20.59 -36.98 -39.82
C PHE A 694 -21.12 -38.34 -40.34
N THR A 695 -20.75 -39.48 -39.70
CA THR A 695 -21.15 -40.90 -39.99
C THR A 695 -21.33 -41.69 -38.65
N VAL A 696 -21.68 -43.00 -38.65
CA VAL A 696 -22.07 -43.82 -37.46
C VAL A 696 -21.47 -45.27 -37.48
N ASP A 697 -21.08 -45.87 -36.32
CA ASP A 697 -20.64 -47.30 -36.05
C ASP A 697 -20.78 -47.69 -34.52
N VAL A 698 -20.41 -48.90 -33.98
CA VAL A 698 -20.63 -49.32 -32.53
C VAL A 698 -19.73 -50.48 -31.93
N ALA A 699 -19.35 -50.49 -30.62
CA ALA A 699 -18.69 -51.63 -29.87
C ALA A 699 -18.78 -51.59 -28.27
N ALA A 700 -18.29 -52.61 -27.50
CA ALA A 700 -18.38 -52.75 -25.98
C ALA A 700 -17.44 -53.81 -25.24
N ALA A 701 -17.44 -53.91 -23.85
CA ALA A 701 -16.84 -54.90 -22.86
C ALA A 701 -15.47 -54.56 -22.13
N ASP A 702 -14.98 -55.05 -20.93
CA ASP A 702 -15.39 -55.87 -19.71
C ASP A 702 -14.23 -55.91 -18.59
N GLU A 703 -14.46 -56.04 -17.24
CA GLU A 703 -13.45 -55.83 -16.10
C GLU A 703 -13.51 -56.75 -14.79
N GLY A 704 -12.61 -56.57 -13.75
CA GLY A 704 -12.68 -57.28 -12.42
C GLY A 704 -11.56 -57.15 -11.30
N ASP A 705 -11.85 -57.71 -10.09
CA ASP A 705 -11.44 -57.37 -8.66
C ASP A 705 -10.17 -57.99 -7.94
N THR A 706 -9.59 -57.32 -6.89
CA THR A 706 -8.57 -57.88 -5.91
C THR A 706 -8.53 -57.25 -4.45
N ALA A 707 -7.53 -57.57 -3.59
CA ALA A 707 -7.54 -57.31 -2.11
C ALA A 707 -6.23 -56.75 -1.46
N ASP A 708 -6.27 -56.39 -0.16
CA ASP A 708 -5.22 -55.69 0.65
C ASP A 708 -3.75 -56.17 0.48
N THR A 709 -2.83 -55.23 0.19
CA THR A 709 -1.40 -55.43 -0.11
C THR A 709 -0.56 -54.12 0.08
N VAL A 710 0.70 -54.07 -0.38
CA VAL A 710 1.34 -52.79 -0.74
C VAL A 710 0.77 -52.31 -2.09
N PRO A 711 0.81 -51.01 -2.44
CA PRO A 711 0.18 -50.54 -3.67
C PRO A 711 0.76 -51.21 -4.92
N THR A 712 -0.06 -51.42 -5.93
CA THR A 712 0.42 -51.80 -7.27
C THR A 712 1.18 -50.62 -7.91
N ALA A 713 1.61 -50.77 -9.17
CA ALA A 713 2.18 -49.64 -9.90
C ALA A 713 1.07 -48.63 -10.24
N VAL A 714 1.39 -47.33 -10.27
CA VAL A 714 0.45 -46.30 -10.72
C VAL A 714 -0.01 -46.56 -12.15
N GLN A 715 -1.27 -46.29 -12.44
CA GLN A 715 -1.88 -46.53 -13.75
C GLN A 715 -1.65 -45.33 -14.69
N HIS A 716 -1.90 -45.53 -15.98
CA HIS A 716 -1.88 -44.50 -17.03
C HIS A 716 -0.78 -43.43 -16.91
N LEU A 717 0.46 -43.84 -16.59
CA LEU A 717 1.61 -42.94 -16.44
C LEU A 717 1.96 -42.23 -17.76
N ALA A 718 1.46 -41.01 -17.90
CA ALA A 718 1.65 -40.12 -19.03
C ALA A 718 2.67 -39.04 -18.70
N THR A 719 3.26 -38.45 -19.75
CA THR A 719 4.35 -37.49 -19.62
C THR A 719 4.38 -36.51 -20.78
N THR A 720 4.25 -35.22 -20.48
CA THR A 720 4.25 -34.13 -21.48
C THR A 720 5.54 -33.33 -21.39
N ALA A 721 6.20 -33.12 -22.53
CA ALA A 721 7.45 -32.38 -22.60
C ALA A 721 7.21 -30.86 -22.59
N GLY A 722 8.03 -30.12 -21.85
CA GLY A 722 7.99 -28.65 -21.81
C GLY A 722 9.36 -28.01 -21.82
N GLU A 723 9.38 -26.69 -21.65
CA GLU A 723 10.57 -25.85 -21.59
C GLU A 723 11.39 -26.17 -20.32
N THR A 724 12.58 -26.71 -20.48
CA THR A 724 13.48 -27.15 -19.39
C THR A 724 12.85 -28.14 -18.39
N GLY A 725 11.80 -28.85 -18.77
CA GLY A 725 11.05 -29.69 -17.84
C GLY A 725 10.09 -30.67 -18.51
N ALA A 726 9.31 -31.36 -17.67
CA ALA A 726 8.20 -32.19 -18.10
C ALA A 726 7.11 -32.23 -17.03
N LEU A 727 5.86 -32.32 -17.46
CA LEU A 727 4.74 -32.74 -16.64
C LEU A 727 4.71 -34.26 -16.63
N VAL A 728 4.49 -34.84 -15.46
CA VAL A 728 4.28 -36.28 -15.25
C VAL A 728 2.91 -36.43 -14.59
N THR A 729 2.00 -37.18 -15.21
CA THR A 729 0.65 -37.46 -14.70
C THR A 729 0.44 -38.97 -14.66
N TRP A 730 -0.38 -39.43 -13.73
CA TRP A 730 -0.74 -40.84 -13.59
C TRP A 730 -2.13 -40.96 -12.98
N GLU A 731 -2.69 -42.14 -13.04
CA GLU A 731 -3.82 -42.51 -12.19
C GLU A 731 -3.30 -43.28 -10.97
N ALA A 732 -4.05 -43.24 -9.87
CA ALA A 732 -3.72 -44.03 -8.69
C ALA A 732 -3.64 -45.54 -9.06
N PRO A 733 -2.90 -46.37 -8.29
CA PRO A 733 -2.68 -47.76 -8.65
C PRO A 733 -3.99 -48.57 -8.82
N GLU A 734 -3.95 -49.66 -9.57
CA GLU A 734 -5.08 -50.60 -9.73
C GLU A 734 -5.60 -51.14 -8.37
N ASN A 735 -4.71 -51.26 -7.38
CA ASN A 735 -5.05 -51.66 -6.02
C ASN A 735 -4.13 -50.91 -5.03
N TRP A 736 -4.73 -50.11 -4.14
CA TRP A 736 -4.02 -49.26 -3.16
C TRP A 736 -3.66 -50.03 -1.88
N GLY A 737 -4.24 -51.20 -1.69
CA GLY A 737 -3.81 -52.21 -0.72
C GLY A 737 -4.18 -51.99 0.74
N VAL A 738 -4.84 -50.89 1.11
CA VAL A 738 -5.30 -50.59 2.47
C VAL A 738 -6.62 -49.81 2.47
N THR A 739 -7.31 -49.82 3.61
CA THR A 739 -8.65 -49.22 3.78
C THR A 739 -8.68 -47.72 4.17
N ASP A 740 -7.54 -47.04 4.20
CA ASP A 740 -7.42 -45.59 4.43
C ASP A 740 -6.47 -44.95 3.41
N GLU A 741 -6.77 -43.72 3.02
CA GLU A 741 -6.46 -43.16 1.69
C GLU A 741 -5.18 -42.31 1.62
N ASP A 742 -4.31 -42.37 2.63
CA ASP A 742 -3.04 -41.64 2.70
C ASP A 742 -1.99 -42.24 1.73
N LEU A 743 -2.17 -42.02 0.42
CA LEU A 743 -1.19 -42.35 -0.63
C LEU A 743 -0.25 -41.17 -0.90
N SER A 744 1.05 -41.41 -0.76
CA SER A 744 2.11 -40.49 -1.19
C SER A 744 2.88 -41.04 -2.38
N TYR A 745 3.14 -40.20 -3.38
CA TYR A 745 3.83 -40.57 -4.61
C TYR A 745 5.26 -40.02 -4.64
N THR A 746 6.19 -40.81 -5.19
CA THR A 746 7.57 -40.38 -5.44
C THR A 746 7.87 -40.47 -6.93
N VAL A 747 8.16 -39.33 -7.57
CA VAL A 747 8.50 -39.19 -8.98
C VAL A 747 10.01 -39.01 -9.11
N THR A 748 10.70 -39.95 -9.76
CA THR A 748 12.15 -39.94 -9.98
C THR A 748 12.46 -39.73 -11.46
N ALA A 749 13.19 -38.68 -11.80
CA ALA A 749 13.67 -38.43 -13.17
C ALA A 749 15.06 -39.06 -13.38
N LEU A 750 15.23 -39.77 -14.50
CA LEU A 750 16.42 -40.54 -14.83
C LEU A 750 17.02 -40.07 -16.17
N LYS A 751 18.33 -39.77 -16.20
CA LYS A 751 19.11 -39.47 -17.41
C LYS A 751 20.07 -40.63 -17.67
N SER A 752 19.86 -41.38 -18.76
CA SER A 752 20.66 -42.58 -19.09
C SER A 752 20.74 -43.62 -17.94
N GLY A 753 19.68 -43.74 -17.14
CA GLY A 753 19.60 -44.65 -15.99
C GLY A 753 20.15 -44.11 -14.66
N ALA A 754 20.72 -42.90 -14.62
CA ALA A 754 21.12 -42.23 -13.38
C ALA A 754 20.05 -41.23 -12.93
N THR A 755 19.71 -41.20 -11.64
CA THR A 755 18.80 -40.20 -11.05
C THR A 755 19.37 -38.79 -11.21
N VAL A 756 18.52 -37.86 -11.67
CA VAL A 756 18.85 -36.44 -11.81
C VAL A 756 17.96 -35.51 -10.98
N SER A 757 16.73 -35.94 -10.66
CA SER A 757 15.81 -35.23 -9.77
C SER A 757 14.83 -36.23 -9.15
N THR A 758 14.29 -35.89 -7.98
CA THR A 758 13.25 -36.66 -7.28
C THR A 758 12.33 -35.70 -6.55
N THR A 759 11.02 -35.85 -6.76
CA THR A 759 9.96 -35.04 -6.14
C THR A 759 8.94 -35.96 -5.47
N THR A 760 8.39 -35.53 -4.33
CA THR A 760 7.24 -36.19 -3.68
C THR A 760 6.00 -35.31 -3.79
N THR A 761 4.84 -35.95 -3.93
CA THR A 761 3.52 -35.29 -4.01
C THR A 761 2.46 -36.29 -3.56
N ASP A 762 1.39 -35.81 -2.95
CA ASP A 762 0.23 -36.64 -2.57
C ASP A 762 -0.89 -36.57 -3.64
N GLY A 763 -0.76 -35.64 -4.60
CA GLY A 763 -1.57 -35.59 -5.81
C GLY A 763 -1.06 -36.49 -6.94
N THR A 764 -1.88 -36.71 -7.96
CA THR A 764 -1.62 -37.61 -9.10
C THR A 764 -0.82 -36.99 -10.25
N SER A 765 -0.22 -35.82 -10.06
CA SER A 765 0.66 -35.18 -11.04
C SER A 765 1.84 -34.44 -10.40
N ALA A 766 2.92 -34.26 -11.16
CA ALA A 766 4.11 -33.52 -10.77
C ALA A 766 4.80 -32.84 -11.95
N VAL A 767 5.25 -31.60 -11.76
CA VAL A 767 6.11 -30.88 -12.70
C VAL A 767 7.58 -31.09 -12.30
N ILE A 768 8.38 -31.65 -13.21
CA ILE A 768 9.82 -31.83 -13.01
C ILE A 768 10.58 -30.77 -13.82
N LYS A 769 11.08 -29.74 -13.11
CA LYS A 769 11.92 -28.66 -13.68
C LYS A 769 13.42 -29.03 -13.71
N GLY A 770 14.25 -28.21 -14.36
CA GLY A 770 15.71 -28.34 -14.37
C GLY A 770 16.28 -29.38 -15.34
N LEU A 771 15.48 -29.83 -16.30
CA LEU A 771 15.87 -30.76 -17.35
C LEU A 771 16.49 -30.03 -18.54
N THR A 772 17.37 -30.70 -19.30
CA THR A 772 18.03 -30.12 -20.46
C THR A 772 17.24 -30.39 -21.74
N ASN A 773 16.82 -29.35 -22.46
CA ASN A 773 16.16 -29.49 -23.77
C ASN A 773 17.01 -30.33 -24.74
N GLY A 774 16.36 -31.14 -25.57
CA GLY A 774 17.04 -32.04 -26.51
C GLY A 774 17.76 -33.23 -25.86
N THR A 775 17.72 -33.38 -24.54
CA THR A 775 18.15 -34.60 -23.82
C THR A 775 16.95 -35.50 -23.52
N ALA A 776 17.06 -36.80 -23.78
CA ALA A 776 16.06 -37.78 -23.37
C ALA A 776 16.18 -38.16 -21.88
N TYR A 777 15.05 -38.19 -21.18
CA TYR A 777 14.86 -38.61 -19.79
C TYR A 777 13.75 -39.67 -19.70
N THR A 778 13.76 -40.48 -18.64
CA THR A 778 12.64 -41.38 -18.29
C THR A 778 12.23 -41.14 -16.84
N PHE A 779 10.93 -41.14 -16.56
CA PHE A 779 10.39 -40.90 -15.22
C PHE A 779 9.92 -42.21 -14.60
N LYS A 780 10.14 -42.38 -13.30
CA LYS A 780 9.72 -43.54 -12.51
C LYS A 780 8.84 -43.05 -11.38
N VAL A 781 7.64 -43.61 -11.25
CA VAL A 781 6.67 -43.24 -10.19
C VAL A 781 6.38 -44.44 -9.30
N THR A 782 6.40 -44.25 -7.99
CA THR A 782 6.00 -45.24 -6.98
C THR A 782 5.03 -44.61 -5.99
N ALA A 783 3.87 -45.26 -5.79
CA ALA A 783 2.95 -44.96 -4.71
C ALA A 783 3.44 -45.61 -3.39
N THR A 784 3.12 -45.00 -2.25
CA THR A 784 3.44 -45.49 -0.90
C THR A 784 2.21 -45.33 -0.01
N ASN A 785 1.80 -46.44 0.63
CA ASN A 785 0.76 -46.45 1.66
C ASN A 785 1.39 -46.75 3.04
N SER A 786 0.55 -46.89 4.07
CA SER A 786 0.94 -47.23 5.45
C SER A 786 1.58 -48.62 5.63
N VAL A 787 1.46 -49.53 4.65
CA VAL A 787 2.13 -50.86 4.62
C VAL A 787 3.49 -50.78 3.91
N GLY A 788 3.65 -49.90 2.92
CA GLY A 788 4.94 -49.57 2.31
C GLY A 788 4.86 -49.04 0.87
N THR A 789 6.04 -48.80 0.29
CA THR A 789 6.18 -48.38 -1.11
C THR A 789 5.90 -49.53 -2.07
N GLY A 790 5.03 -49.28 -3.04
CA GLY A 790 4.55 -50.22 -4.03
C GLY A 790 5.51 -50.49 -5.19
N ALA A 791 4.98 -51.15 -6.22
CA ALA A 791 5.68 -51.33 -7.48
C ALA A 791 5.85 -49.99 -8.23
N ALA A 792 6.81 -49.94 -9.16
CA ALA A 792 7.14 -48.73 -9.89
C ALA A 792 6.62 -48.77 -11.33
N ALA A 793 5.82 -47.77 -11.72
CA ALA A 793 5.63 -47.45 -13.13
C ALA A 793 6.90 -46.75 -13.67
N THR A 794 7.15 -46.84 -14.98
CA THR A 794 8.25 -46.13 -15.64
C THR A 794 7.83 -45.69 -17.04
N SER A 795 8.00 -44.41 -17.35
CA SER A 795 7.56 -43.78 -18.60
C SER A 795 8.40 -44.20 -19.81
N GLY A 796 7.89 -43.89 -21.00
CA GLY A 796 8.71 -43.78 -22.20
C GLY A 796 9.79 -42.69 -22.08
N ALA A 797 10.70 -42.63 -23.05
CA ALA A 797 11.75 -41.63 -23.09
C ALA A 797 11.22 -40.28 -23.62
N VAL A 798 11.16 -39.29 -22.74
CA VAL A 798 10.68 -37.93 -23.01
C VAL A 798 11.86 -37.02 -23.29
N THR A 799 11.75 -36.12 -24.26
CA THR A 799 12.77 -35.10 -24.55
C THR A 799 12.15 -33.72 -24.34
N PRO A 800 12.55 -32.95 -23.30
CA PRO A 800 12.15 -31.56 -23.12
C PRO A 800 12.51 -30.71 -24.34
N VAL A 801 11.67 -29.70 -24.62
CA VAL A 801 11.65 -28.95 -25.88
C VAL A 801 11.50 -27.47 -25.60
N ALA A 802 12.23 -26.65 -26.36
CA ALA A 802 12.17 -25.21 -26.21
C ALA A 802 10.86 -24.64 -26.78
N VAL A 803 10.27 -23.67 -26.10
CA VAL A 803 9.16 -22.85 -26.63
C VAL A 803 9.70 -21.56 -27.26
N THR A 804 8.97 -20.99 -28.21
CA THR A 804 9.34 -19.71 -28.83
C THR A 804 9.39 -18.61 -27.76
N GLY A 805 10.52 -17.91 -27.61
CA GLY A 805 10.72 -16.87 -26.59
C GLY A 805 11.19 -17.39 -25.21
N GLY A 806 10.99 -18.68 -24.91
CA GLY A 806 11.19 -19.25 -23.57
C GLY A 806 10.00 -19.04 -22.63
N ALA A 807 9.96 -19.80 -21.52
CA ALA A 807 8.78 -19.86 -20.64
C ALA A 807 8.39 -18.51 -20.02
N ALA A 808 9.36 -17.69 -19.59
CA ALA A 808 9.12 -16.44 -18.89
C ALA A 808 8.17 -15.48 -19.65
N VAL A 809 8.28 -15.39 -20.97
CA VAL A 809 7.44 -14.48 -21.79
C VAL A 809 5.96 -14.88 -21.76
N TYR A 810 5.63 -16.13 -21.44
CA TYR A 810 4.26 -16.60 -21.22
C TYR A 810 3.82 -16.44 -19.75
N GLU A 811 4.77 -16.61 -18.82
CA GLU A 811 4.59 -16.43 -17.37
C GLU A 811 4.29 -14.96 -17.03
N ASP A 812 5.03 -14.02 -17.62
CA ASP A 812 4.84 -12.57 -17.48
C ASP A 812 3.42 -12.13 -17.91
N VAL A 813 2.89 -12.69 -19.00
CA VAL A 813 1.55 -12.34 -19.53
C VAL A 813 0.43 -12.90 -18.63
N VAL A 814 0.59 -14.11 -18.09
CA VAL A 814 -0.41 -14.71 -17.19
C VAL A 814 -0.37 -14.07 -15.80
N GLN A 815 0.81 -13.75 -15.26
CA GLN A 815 0.96 -12.99 -14.01
C GLN A 815 0.27 -11.62 -14.14
N ALA A 816 0.57 -10.85 -15.19
CA ALA A 816 -0.02 -9.53 -15.41
C ALA A 816 -1.55 -9.55 -15.64
N TYR A 817 -2.08 -10.62 -16.25
CA TYR A 817 -3.52 -10.85 -16.40
C TYR A 817 -4.21 -11.10 -15.04
N LEU A 818 -3.62 -11.92 -14.16
CA LEU A 818 -4.16 -12.19 -12.83
C LEU A 818 -4.07 -10.94 -11.92
N GLU A 819 -2.98 -10.19 -12.00
CA GLU A 819 -2.83 -8.87 -11.35
C GLU A 819 -3.89 -7.87 -11.85
N ALA A 820 -4.20 -7.89 -13.16
CA ALA A 820 -5.25 -7.06 -13.72
C ALA A 820 -6.66 -7.47 -13.26
N GLN A 821 -6.95 -8.76 -13.11
CA GLN A 821 -8.19 -9.25 -12.48
C GLN A 821 -8.32 -8.78 -11.02
N LEU A 822 -7.25 -8.91 -10.23
CA LEU A 822 -7.23 -8.42 -8.85
C LEU A 822 -7.41 -6.89 -8.77
N GLY A 823 -6.81 -6.13 -9.70
CA GLY A 823 -7.01 -4.68 -9.78
C GLY A 823 -8.44 -4.26 -10.19
N LEU A 824 -9.19 -5.09 -10.92
CA LEU A 824 -10.62 -4.86 -11.16
C LEU A 824 -11.45 -5.12 -9.90
N LEU A 825 -11.12 -6.18 -9.14
CA LEU A 825 -11.78 -6.57 -7.89
C LEU A 825 -11.53 -5.57 -6.74
N ALA A 826 -10.26 -5.25 -6.47
CA ALA A 826 -9.84 -4.27 -5.46
C ALA A 826 -10.21 -2.83 -5.86
N GLY A 827 -10.48 -2.58 -7.14
CA GLY A 827 -11.02 -1.30 -7.62
C GLY A 827 -10.00 -0.27 -8.08
N ASP A 828 -8.73 -0.65 -8.25
CA ASP A 828 -7.72 0.12 -8.99
C ASP A 828 -8.20 0.48 -10.42
N TYR A 829 -8.95 -0.43 -11.07
CA TYR A 829 -9.33 -0.33 -12.48
C TYR A 829 -10.86 -0.29 -12.68
N ALA A 830 -11.35 0.53 -13.62
CA ALA A 830 -12.78 0.76 -13.86
C ALA A 830 -13.40 -0.20 -14.90
N SER A 831 -12.56 -0.80 -15.75
CA SER A 831 -12.87 -1.76 -16.82
C SER A 831 -11.58 -2.48 -17.24
N ALA A 832 -11.71 -3.61 -17.93
CA ALA A 832 -10.58 -4.35 -18.50
C ALA A 832 -9.67 -3.47 -19.37
N ASP A 833 -10.25 -2.61 -20.23
CA ASP A 833 -9.55 -1.56 -20.98
C ASP A 833 -8.57 -0.76 -20.10
N SER A 834 -9.01 -0.33 -18.91
CA SER A 834 -8.20 0.50 -18.01
C SER A 834 -7.11 -0.29 -17.28
N ALA A 835 -7.35 -1.58 -16.99
CA ALA A 835 -6.35 -2.46 -16.38
C ALA A 835 -5.27 -2.86 -17.40
N ALA A 836 -5.68 -3.26 -18.61
CA ALA A 836 -4.77 -3.58 -19.70
C ALA A 836 -3.94 -2.35 -20.14
N SER A 837 -4.52 -1.15 -20.15
CA SER A 837 -3.80 0.09 -20.52
C SER A 837 -2.74 0.54 -19.51
N ASP A 838 -2.77 0.05 -18.27
CA ASP A 838 -1.78 0.37 -17.21
C ASP A 838 -0.64 -0.69 -17.16
N SER A 839 -0.73 -1.75 -17.97
CA SER A 839 0.24 -2.86 -18.03
C SER A 839 0.99 -2.94 -19.36
N ASP A 840 2.32 -3.07 -19.32
CA ASP A 840 3.16 -3.32 -20.51
C ASP A 840 2.77 -4.62 -21.25
N GLN A 841 2.12 -5.57 -20.57
CA GLN A 841 1.64 -6.83 -21.16
C GLN A 841 0.16 -6.79 -21.59
N GLY A 842 -0.55 -5.66 -21.43
CA GLY A 842 -2.01 -5.58 -21.62
C GLY A 842 -2.53 -6.08 -22.97
N THR A 843 -1.80 -5.80 -24.05
CA THR A 843 -2.14 -6.32 -25.40
C THR A 843 -2.06 -7.85 -25.54
N GLY A 844 -1.48 -8.53 -24.55
CA GLY A 844 -1.43 -9.98 -24.44
C GLY A 844 -2.61 -10.61 -23.68
N PHE A 845 -3.49 -9.84 -23.04
CA PHE A 845 -4.62 -10.38 -22.28
C PHE A 845 -5.94 -9.60 -22.34
N ALA A 846 -5.96 -8.38 -22.91
CA ALA A 846 -7.13 -7.50 -22.93
C ALA A 846 -8.43 -8.19 -23.36
N ASP A 847 -8.43 -8.92 -24.49
CA ASP A 847 -9.61 -9.59 -25.04
C ASP A 847 -10.24 -10.62 -24.09
N VAL A 848 -9.42 -11.32 -23.27
CA VAL A 848 -9.89 -12.31 -22.29
C VAL A 848 -10.38 -11.59 -21.02
N LEU A 849 -9.65 -10.57 -20.59
CA LEU A 849 -10.03 -9.78 -19.41
C LEU A 849 -11.35 -9.01 -19.63
N ASP A 850 -11.59 -8.48 -20.84
CA ASP A 850 -12.82 -7.75 -21.19
C ASP A 850 -14.05 -8.68 -21.25
N ALA A 851 -13.86 -9.93 -21.67
CA ALA A 851 -14.89 -10.96 -21.65
C ALA A 851 -15.26 -11.43 -20.24
N GLU A 852 -14.33 -11.38 -19.28
CA GLU A 852 -14.50 -11.89 -17.91
C GLU A 852 -14.72 -10.80 -16.85
N GLN A 853 -14.60 -9.52 -17.20
CA GLN A 853 -14.63 -8.41 -16.23
C GLN A 853 -15.96 -8.29 -15.45
N SER A 854 -17.05 -8.91 -15.91
CA SER A 854 -18.35 -8.92 -15.22
C SER A 854 -18.22 -9.35 -13.76
N ASP A 855 -17.36 -10.33 -13.52
CA ASP A 855 -17.30 -11.06 -12.27
C ASP A 855 -16.56 -10.23 -11.20
N PRO A 856 -15.27 -9.85 -11.38
CA PRO A 856 -14.58 -8.98 -10.42
C PRO A 856 -15.19 -7.58 -10.29
N LEU A 857 -15.79 -7.02 -11.36
CA LEU A 857 -16.48 -5.73 -11.27
C LEU A 857 -17.82 -5.81 -10.52
N GLY A 858 -18.47 -6.98 -10.53
CA GLY A 858 -19.65 -7.30 -9.73
C GLY A 858 -19.31 -7.46 -8.26
N ASP A 859 -18.32 -8.30 -7.94
CA ASP A 859 -17.87 -8.57 -6.56
C ASP A 859 -17.35 -7.31 -5.85
N ARG A 860 -16.64 -6.42 -6.58
CA ARG A 860 -16.21 -5.12 -6.06
C ARG A 860 -17.35 -4.28 -5.47
N ALA A 861 -18.58 -4.39 -5.99
CA ALA A 861 -19.71 -3.63 -5.47
C ALA A 861 -20.10 -4.01 -4.03
N VAL A 862 -19.65 -5.17 -3.54
CA VAL A 862 -19.91 -5.69 -2.19
C VAL A 862 -18.84 -5.24 -1.18
N LEU A 863 -17.58 -5.12 -1.62
CA LEU A 863 -16.44 -4.74 -0.74
C LEU A 863 -16.47 -3.29 -0.25
N GLY A 864 -17.31 -2.42 -0.83
CA GLY A 864 -17.33 -0.98 -0.57
C GLY A 864 -18.30 -0.48 0.53
N ASP A 865 -18.90 -1.38 1.33
CA ASP A 865 -19.97 -1.06 2.30
C ASP A 865 -19.78 -1.68 3.71
N GLU A 866 -18.66 -2.37 3.98
CA GLU A 866 -18.16 -2.67 5.34
C GLU A 866 -16.86 -1.85 5.62
N ASP A 867 -16.29 -1.95 6.83
CA ASP A 867 -15.40 -0.91 7.41
C ASP A 867 -13.99 -0.75 6.77
N SER A 868 -13.25 0.27 7.23
CA SER A 868 -12.15 0.95 6.53
C SER A 868 -10.80 0.21 6.38
N ASP A 869 -10.79 -1.12 6.40
CA ASP A 869 -9.55 -1.91 6.28
C ASP A 869 -9.01 -1.91 4.84
N THR A 870 -7.70 -2.04 4.66
CA THR A 870 -7.13 -2.09 3.30
C THR A 870 -7.06 -3.51 2.78
N TYR A 871 -7.78 -3.79 1.70
CA TYR A 871 -7.67 -5.02 0.92
C TYR A 871 -6.51 -4.90 -0.09
N GLU A 872 -5.35 -5.48 0.22
CA GLU A 872 -4.21 -5.57 -0.70
C GLU A 872 -3.96 -7.04 -1.10
N PRO A 873 -4.75 -7.60 -2.05
CA PRO A 873 -4.60 -8.99 -2.51
C PRO A 873 -3.37 -9.15 -3.39
N ALA A 874 -2.62 -10.24 -3.20
CA ALA A 874 -1.45 -10.57 -4.00
C ALA A 874 -1.59 -11.95 -4.66
N VAL A 875 -1.19 -12.07 -5.92
CA VAL A 875 -1.13 -13.34 -6.65
C VAL A 875 0.31 -13.68 -7.02
N THR A 876 0.71 -14.94 -6.82
CA THR A 876 2.01 -15.45 -7.27
C THR A 876 1.86 -16.74 -8.05
N LEU A 877 2.63 -16.90 -9.12
CA LEU A 877 2.68 -18.14 -9.90
C LEU A 877 3.77 -19.09 -9.37
N SER A 878 3.38 -20.33 -9.12
CA SER A 878 4.23 -21.46 -8.76
C SER A 878 4.01 -22.65 -9.72
N ASN A 879 4.82 -23.70 -9.59
CA ASN A 879 4.78 -24.92 -10.43
C ASN A 879 4.83 -24.74 -11.96
N VAL A 880 5.13 -23.52 -12.46
CA VAL A 880 5.01 -23.13 -13.87
C VAL A 880 5.76 -24.05 -14.86
N LEU A 881 5.10 -24.47 -15.94
CA LEU A 881 5.68 -25.20 -17.07
C LEU A 881 5.02 -24.78 -18.40
N ALA A 882 5.82 -24.20 -19.30
CA ALA A 882 5.40 -23.94 -20.68
C ALA A 882 5.58 -25.20 -21.54
N MET A 883 4.53 -25.63 -22.23
CA MET A 883 4.48 -26.83 -23.09
C MET A 883 4.04 -26.44 -24.51
N PRO A 884 4.68 -26.93 -25.59
CA PRO A 884 4.14 -26.75 -26.94
C PRO A 884 2.77 -27.42 -27.05
N SER A 885 1.77 -26.71 -27.58
CA SER A 885 0.44 -27.30 -27.78
C SER A 885 0.46 -28.31 -28.94
N GLY A 886 -0.52 -29.21 -28.96
CA GLY A 886 -0.82 -30.04 -30.14
C GLY A 886 -1.28 -29.21 -31.34
N THR A 887 -1.80 -28.00 -31.08
CA THR A 887 -2.20 -27.02 -32.11
C THR A 887 -0.98 -26.24 -32.60
N THR A 888 -0.79 -26.18 -33.93
CA THR A 888 0.32 -25.44 -34.53
C THR A 888 0.12 -23.94 -34.36
N GLY A 889 0.91 -23.32 -33.47
CA GLY A 889 0.91 -21.88 -33.24
C GLY A 889 0.57 -21.44 -31.81
N THR A 890 0.36 -22.37 -30.87
CA THR A 890 0.10 -22.08 -29.46
C THR A 890 1.01 -22.82 -28.49
N VAL A 891 1.14 -22.26 -27.29
CA VAL A 891 1.79 -22.82 -26.10
C VAL A 891 0.74 -22.95 -25.01
N THR A 892 0.79 -24.04 -24.26
CA THR A 892 -0.01 -24.24 -23.05
C THR A 892 0.90 -24.03 -21.85
N LEU A 893 0.61 -23.02 -21.04
CA LEU A 893 1.29 -22.75 -19.78
C LEU A 893 0.50 -23.41 -18.64
N ARG A 894 1.07 -24.43 -18.00
CA ARG A 894 0.58 -24.90 -16.70
C ARG A 894 1.12 -23.98 -15.63
N ALA A 895 0.28 -23.48 -14.73
CA ALA A 895 0.70 -22.74 -13.55
C ALA A 895 -0.23 -23.01 -12.35
N THR A 896 0.34 -22.97 -11.14
CA THR A 896 -0.41 -22.90 -9.90
C THR A 896 -0.41 -21.43 -9.46
N SER A 897 -1.58 -20.80 -9.34
CA SER A 897 -1.72 -19.46 -8.79
C SER A 897 -2.05 -19.58 -7.29
N THR A 898 -1.19 -19.01 -6.44
CA THR A 898 -1.46 -18.83 -5.01
C THR A 898 -1.93 -17.40 -4.81
N LEU A 899 -3.18 -17.22 -4.38
CA LEU A 899 -3.72 -15.95 -3.89
C LEU A 899 -3.34 -15.79 -2.41
N THR A 900 -3.13 -14.55 -1.97
CA THR A 900 -2.89 -14.21 -0.57
C THR A 900 -3.63 -12.93 -0.24
N ASP A 901 -4.58 -13.02 0.69
CA ASP A 901 -5.34 -11.88 1.20
C ASP A 901 -4.64 -11.33 2.46
N THR A 902 -4.05 -10.13 2.37
CA THR A 902 -3.50 -9.44 3.55
C THR A 902 -4.49 -8.40 4.06
N VAL A 903 -5.18 -8.70 5.17
CA VAL A 903 -6.05 -7.74 5.86
C VAL A 903 -5.20 -6.76 6.67
N VAL A 904 -5.02 -5.54 6.17
CA VAL A 904 -4.36 -4.46 6.93
C VAL A 904 -5.40 -3.74 7.78
N ALA A 905 -5.48 -4.14 9.05
CA ALA A 905 -6.42 -3.62 10.03
C ALA A 905 -6.25 -2.11 10.30
N GLY A 906 -7.37 -1.39 10.36
CA GLY A 906 -7.45 0.02 10.74
C GLY A 906 -7.14 0.28 12.22
N GLU A 907 -6.84 1.54 12.52
CA GLU A 907 -6.18 1.99 13.76
C GLU A 907 -7.06 1.98 15.05
N ASP A 908 -8.15 1.20 15.11
CA ASP A 908 -9.09 1.16 16.26
C ASP A 908 -9.69 -0.25 16.54
N THR A 909 -8.89 -1.33 16.48
CA THR A 909 -9.30 -2.67 16.97
C THR A 909 -8.27 -3.33 17.88
N ASP A 910 -8.75 -3.86 19.02
CA ASP A 910 -7.94 -4.45 20.12
C ASP A 910 -7.61 -5.95 19.90
N ASP A 911 -7.76 -6.50 18.68
CA ASP A 911 -7.71 -7.94 18.39
C ASP A 911 -6.89 -8.29 17.12
N PRO A 912 -5.57 -8.56 17.24
CA PRO A 912 -4.67 -8.77 16.11
C PRO A 912 -4.63 -10.24 15.66
N ASP A 913 -5.64 -10.69 14.93
CA ASP A 913 -5.68 -12.03 14.30
C ASP A 913 -5.68 -11.92 12.76
N SER A 914 -4.52 -11.51 12.20
CA SER A 914 -4.28 -11.50 10.76
C SER A 914 -4.16 -12.94 10.24
N THR A 915 -5.29 -13.48 9.79
CA THR A 915 -5.37 -14.82 9.20
C THR A 915 -4.97 -14.76 7.74
N ASP A 916 -3.68 -15.00 7.47
CA ASP A 916 -3.15 -15.24 6.12
C ASP A 916 -3.73 -16.54 5.54
N GLU A 917 -4.96 -16.49 5.03
CA GLU A 917 -5.56 -17.58 4.26
C GLU A 917 -5.07 -17.49 2.81
N ALA A 918 -4.57 -18.61 2.27
CA ALA A 918 -3.97 -18.67 0.94
C ALA A 918 -4.69 -19.72 0.08
N GLU A 919 -5.42 -19.26 -0.95
CA GLU A 919 -6.09 -20.14 -1.90
C GLU A 919 -5.16 -20.51 -3.06
N GLU A 920 -5.01 -21.82 -3.34
CA GLU A 920 -4.26 -22.33 -4.48
C GLU A 920 -5.20 -22.89 -5.56
N SER A 921 -5.05 -22.40 -6.79
CA SER A 921 -5.67 -22.98 -7.99
C SER A 921 -4.61 -23.37 -9.00
N THR A 922 -4.85 -24.40 -9.82
CA THR A 922 -3.90 -24.84 -10.85
C THR A 922 -4.58 -24.97 -12.21
N ARG A 923 -4.10 -24.20 -13.19
CA ARG A 923 -4.74 -23.99 -14.49
C ARG A 923 -3.77 -24.21 -15.66
N LEU A 924 -4.36 -24.51 -16.81
CA LEU A 924 -3.72 -24.58 -18.12
C LEU A 924 -4.17 -23.37 -18.95
N TYR A 925 -3.30 -22.39 -19.11
CA TYR A 925 -3.51 -21.19 -19.93
C TYR A 925 -3.05 -21.46 -21.37
N THR A 926 -3.80 -21.02 -22.38
CA THR A 926 -3.42 -21.18 -23.79
C THR A 926 -3.02 -19.83 -24.39
N LEU A 927 -1.80 -19.74 -24.92
CA LEU A 927 -1.22 -18.51 -25.48
C LEU A 927 -0.69 -18.72 -26.91
N THR A 928 -0.67 -17.67 -27.71
CA THR A 928 -0.13 -17.71 -29.09
C THR A 928 1.40 -17.62 -29.15
N THR A 929 2.04 -18.28 -30.12
CA THR A 929 3.51 -18.28 -30.31
C THR A 929 4.03 -17.04 -31.07
N ALA A 930 3.41 -15.87 -30.87
CA ALA A 930 3.82 -14.62 -31.48
C ALA A 930 5.04 -13.99 -30.77
N SER A 931 5.56 -12.88 -31.30
CA SER A 931 6.61 -12.09 -30.62
C SER A 931 6.13 -11.40 -29.35
N THR A 932 4.81 -11.26 -29.22
CA THR A 932 4.07 -10.83 -28.04
C THR A 932 2.97 -11.87 -27.86
N PRO A 933 3.08 -12.81 -26.90
CA PRO A 933 2.06 -13.82 -26.70
C PRO A 933 0.72 -13.19 -26.34
N VAL A 934 -0.36 -13.77 -26.87
CA VAL A 934 -1.74 -13.40 -26.53
C VAL A 934 -2.41 -14.61 -25.90
N LEU A 935 -2.92 -14.44 -24.67
CA LEU A 935 -3.76 -15.38 -23.94
C LEU A 935 -5.11 -15.50 -24.66
N THR A 936 -5.58 -16.73 -24.87
CA THR A 936 -6.85 -17.03 -25.56
C THR A 936 -7.79 -17.88 -24.70
N GLY A 937 -7.66 -17.80 -23.37
CA GLY A 937 -8.43 -18.58 -22.40
C GLY A 937 -7.61 -19.61 -21.62
N TYR A 938 -8.24 -20.21 -20.61
CA TYR A 938 -7.67 -21.22 -19.71
C TYR A 938 -8.69 -22.31 -19.36
N GLN A 939 -8.23 -23.35 -18.66
CA GLN A 939 -9.05 -24.42 -18.09
C GLN A 939 -8.38 -24.96 -16.82
N ASP A 940 -9.14 -25.49 -15.86
CA ASP A 940 -8.57 -26.06 -14.64
C ASP A 940 -7.81 -27.36 -14.94
N ALA A 941 -6.60 -27.49 -14.38
CA ALA A 941 -5.67 -28.55 -14.77
C ALA A 941 -6.18 -29.95 -14.40
N ALA A 942 -6.90 -30.09 -13.29
CA ALA A 942 -7.47 -31.37 -12.86
C ALA A 942 -8.43 -31.99 -13.90
N ALA A 943 -9.21 -31.15 -14.61
CA ALA A 943 -10.16 -31.58 -15.64
C ALA A 943 -9.49 -31.92 -16.99
N ALA A 944 -8.22 -31.55 -17.18
CA ALA A 944 -7.52 -31.63 -18.47
C ALA A 944 -6.22 -32.45 -18.46
N GLU A 945 -5.70 -32.82 -17.29
CA GLU A 945 -4.46 -33.61 -17.13
C GLU A 945 -4.69 -35.10 -16.86
N ILE A 946 -5.94 -35.50 -16.58
CA ILE A 946 -6.35 -36.89 -16.40
C ILE A 946 -6.82 -37.45 -17.75
N THR A 947 -6.41 -38.66 -18.11
CA THR A 947 -6.76 -39.32 -19.38
C THR A 947 -7.40 -40.67 -19.10
N VAL A 948 -8.69 -40.64 -18.75
CA VAL A 948 -9.48 -41.85 -18.47
C VAL A 948 -9.53 -42.74 -19.71
N SER A 949 -9.30 -44.03 -19.55
CA SER A 949 -9.52 -45.03 -20.60
C SER A 949 -11.00 -45.38 -20.74
N GLU A 950 -11.58 -45.24 -21.93
CA GLU A 950 -12.97 -45.61 -22.20
C GLU A 950 -13.21 -47.12 -22.01
N SER A 951 -14.00 -47.50 -21.00
CA SER A 951 -14.61 -48.83 -20.85
C SER A 951 -16.14 -48.69 -20.80
N ALA A 952 -16.85 -49.56 -21.54
CA ALA A 952 -18.19 -49.23 -22.05
C ALA A 952 -19.37 -49.63 -21.14
N ASP A 953 -19.12 -50.08 -19.91
CA ASP A 953 -20.09 -50.86 -19.13
C ASP A 953 -20.71 -50.10 -17.91
N ALA A 954 -20.29 -48.87 -17.63
CA ALA A 954 -20.66 -48.13 -16.41
C ALA A 954 -22.07 -47.48 -16.39
N LEU A 955 -22.77 -47.38 -17.53
CA LEU A 955 -24.06 -46.65 -17.65
C LEU A 955 -25.30 -47.56 -17.69
N ALA A 956 -25.26 -48.69 -16.98
CA ALA A 956 -26.30 -49.74 -17.06
C ALA A 956 -27.35 -49.76 -15.91
N VAL A 957 -27.43 -48.74 -15.04
CA VAL A 957 -28.38 -48.73 -13.90
C VAL A 957 -29.00 -47.35 -13.62
N ALA A 958 -30.14 -47.01 -14.25
CA ALA A 958 -31.11 -46.01 -13.77
C ALA A 958 -32.44 -46.00 -14.57
N ASP A 959 -33.14 -47.13 -14.70
CA ASP A 959 -34.49 -47.14 -15.33
C ASP A 959 -35.63 -47.06 -14.29
N THR A 960 -36.62 -46.22 -14.57
CA THR A 960 -37.89 -45.99 -13.84
C THR A 960 -37.86 -45.77 -12.32
N SER A 961 -38.18 -44.53 -11.90
CA SER A 961 -39.33 -44.32 -10.99
C SER A 961 -39.92 -42.91 -11.08
N THR A 962 -40.74 -42.64 -12.10
CA THR A 962 -41.71 -41.53 -12.03
C THR A 962 -42.85 -41.93 -11.11
N THR A 963 -42.85 -41.47 -9.86
CA THR A 963 -43.99 -41.62 -8.93
C THR A 963 -44.57 -40.26 -8.57
N ASP A 964 -45.64 -39.91 -9.29
CA ASP A 964 -46.62 -38.90 -8.89
C ASP A 964 -47.40 -39.39 -7.65
N ASP A 965 -46.85 -39.11 -6.46
CA ASP A 965 -47.62 -39.06 -5.21
C ASP A 965 -46.97 -38.07 -4.23
N SER A 966 -47.80 -37.31 -3.51
CA SER A 966 -47.35 -36.24 -2.60
C SER A 966 -47.19 -36.74 -1.15
N THR A 967 -46.56 -37.91 -0.98
CA THR A 967 -46.43 -38.58 0.34
C THR A 967 -44.97 -38.76 0.77
N VAL A 968 -44.71 -38.44 2.05
CA VAL A 968 -43.39 -38.51 2.68
C VAL A 968 -42.99 -39.98 2.90
N PRO A 969 -41.74 -40.40 2.57
CA PRO A 969 -41.28 -41.78 2.78
C PRO A 969 -41.24 -42.22 4.26
N ASP A 970 -41.52 -43.51 4.48
CA ASP A 970 -41.27 -44.17 5.77
C ASP A 970 -39.78 -44.10 6.15
N ALA A 971 -39.50 -43.92 7.44
CA ALA A 971 -38.14 -43.78 7.95
C ALA A 971 -37.36 -45.11 7.94
N MET A 972 -36.04 -45.02 7.77
CA MET A 972 -35.13 -46.13 7.96
C MET A 972 -34.86 -46.34 9.46
N GLU A 973 -35.27 -47.50 9.99
CA GLU A 973 -34.97 -47.90 11.37
C GLU A 973 -33.49 -48.26 11.57
N THR A 974 -32.99 -48.03 12.79
CA THR A 974 -31.64 -48.43 13.23
C THR A 974 -31.67 -49.54 14.29
N ASP A 975 -30.86 -50.59 14.10
CA ASP A 975 -30.83 -51.80 14.93
C ASP A 975 -30.27 -51.57 16.35
N ALA A 976 -30.03 -52.64 17.12
CA ALA A 976 -29.49 -52.54 18.47
C ALA A 976 -28.06 -51.95 18.54
N ASP A 977 -27.26 -52.15 17.49
CA ASP A 977 -25.85 -51.76 17.38
C ASP A 977 -25.66 -50.47 16.55
N GLY A 978 -26.75 -49.92 15.98
CA GLY A 978 -26.80 -48.63 15.27
C GLY A 978 -26.74 -48.72 13.74
N ASN A 979 -26.91 -49.90 13.14
CA ASN A 979 -26.92 -50.09 11.68
C ASN A 979 -28.34 -49.95 11.10
N LEU A 980 -28.47 -49.49 9.86
CA LEU A 980 -29.76 -49.38 9.15
C LEU A 980 -30.34 -50.77 8.85
N VAL A 981 -31.64 -50.98 9.10
CA VAL A 981 -32.32 -52.30 8.98
C VAL A 981 -33.69 -52.29 8.27
N SER A 982 -34.19 -51.15 7.80
CA SER A 982 -35.39 -51.13 6.96
C SER A 982 -35.17 -51.81 5.60
N GLY A 983 -36.15 -52.58 5.14
CA GLY A 983 -36.14 -53.22 3.82
C GLY A 983 -35.16 -54.41 3.72
N THR A 984 -35.61 -55.61 4.08
CA THR A 984 -34.80 -56.83 3.95
C THR A 984 -34.42 -57.13 2.49
N ASP A 985 -33.13 -57.31 2.21
CA ASP A 985 -32.67 -58.01 1.02
C ASP A 985 -33.09 -59.49 1.10
N SER A 986 -34.22 -59.78 0.45
CA SER A 986 -34.99 -61.01 0.64
C SER A 986 -34.49 -62.18 -0.22
N THR A 987 -33.27 -62.64 0.10
CA THR A 987 -32.75 -64.00 -0.16
C THR A 987 -32.67 -64.49 -1.61
N SER A 988 -31.45 -64.91 -2.00
CA SER A 988 -31.20 -65.88 -3.07
C SER A 988 -31.52 -65.45 -4.52
N THR A 989 -30.68 -64.57 -5.07
CA THR A 989 -29.95 -64.94 -6.30
C THR A 989 -28.44 -64.82 -6.02
N THR A 990 -27.59 -65.43 -6.84
CA THR A 990 -26.13 -65.42 -6.65
C THR A 990 -25.61 -63.99 -6.50
N ALA A 991 -24.88 -63.71 -5.42
CA ALA A 991 -24.10 -62.48 -5.33
C ALA A 991 -22.94 -62.59 -6.33
N THR A 992 -23.07 -61.91 -7.46
CA THR A 992 -21.89 -61.42 -8.17
C THR A 992 -21.11 -60.56 -7.18
N THR A 993 -19.81 -60.79 -7.06
CA THR A 993 -18.92 -59.86 -6.34
C THR A 993 -19.04 -58.50 -7.02
N VAL A 994 -19.55 -57.50 -6.30
CA VAL A 994 -19.27 -56.10 -6.64
C VAL A 994 -17.76 -55.96 -6.47
N SER A 995 -17.06 -55.63 -7.54
CA SER A 995 -15.61 -55.42 -7.50
C SER A 995 -15.28 -54.10 -6.80
N ALA A 996 -14.03 -53.93 -6.38
CA ALA A 996 -13.54 -52.67 -5.81
C ALA A 996 -13.72 -51.46 -6.76
N ASP A 997 -13.84 -51.72 -8.06
CA ASP A 997 -13.92 -50.76 -9.17
C ASP A 997 -15.22 -49.93 -9.16
N ALA A 998 -16.25 -50.37 -8.41
CA ALA A 998 -17.53 -49.66 -8.24
C ALA A 998 -17.43 -48.31 -7.48
N THR A 999 -16.23 -47.77 -7.32
CA THR A 999 -15.93 -46.51 -6.62
C THR A 999 -15.66 -45.34 -7.57
N TYR A 1000 -15.60 -45.57 -8.90
CA TYR A 1000 -15.36 -44.52 -9.91
C TYR A 1000 -16.38 -44.58 -11.06
N ALA A 1001 -17.55 -43.96 -10.87
CA ALA A 1001 -18.54 -43.76 -11.92
C ALA A 1001 -19.41 -42.50 -11.69
N ALA A 1002 -19.74 -41.83 -12.80
CA ALA A 1002 -20.70 -40.72 -12.98
C ALA A 1002 -20.37 -39.33 -12.40
N ASP A 1003 -20.17 -38.36 -13.31
CA ASP A 1003 -20.13 -36.89 -13.09
C ASP A 1003 -21.49 -36.32 -12.64
N ILE A 1004 -21.93 -36.66 -11.43
CA ILE A 1004 -23.11 -36.09 -10.77
C ILE A 1004 -22.71 -35.70 -9.33
N SER A 1005 -23.43 -34.74 -8.71
CA SER A 1005 -23.07 -33.93 -7.52
C SER A 1005 -22.85 -34.65 -6.17
N TRP A 1006 -22.15 -35.78 -6.18
CA TRP A 1006 -21.90 -36.70 -5.06
C TRP A 1006 -20.55 -36.45 -4.40
N GLY A 1007 -19.47 -36.62 -5.19
CA GLY A 1007 -18.09 -36.53 -4.72
C GLY A 1007 -17.73 -35.14 -4.18
N GLY A 1008 -18.12 -34.08 -4.87
CA GLY A 1008 -17.82 -32.70 -4.49
C GLY A 1008 -18.52 -32.26 -3.19
N THR A 1009 -19.81 -32.60 -3.03
CA THR A 1009 -20.57 -32.38 -1.78
C THR A 1009 -19.87 -33.05 -0.59
N ALA A 1010 -19.40 -34.29 -0.78
CA ALA A 1010 -18.67 -35.02 0.26
C ALA A 1010 -17.25 -34.47 0.50
N ALA A 1011 -16.55 -34.01 -0.53
CA ALA A 1011 -15.22 -33.38 -0.40
C ALA A 1011 -15.31 -32.08 0.40
N TRP A 1012 -16.16 -31.14 -0.04
CA TRP A 1012 -16.36 -29.87 0.66
C TRP A 1012 -16.74 -30.10 2.12
N ALA A 1013 -17.68 -31.03 2.39
CA ALA A 1013 -18.10 -31.40 3.75
C ALA A 1013 -16.99 -32.04 4.59
N ARG A 1014 -16.06 -32.82 3.99
CA ARG A 1014 -14.92 -33.39 4.70
C ARG A 1014 -13.92 -32.33 5.12
N ASP A 1015 -13.71 -31.31 4.30
CA ASP A 1015 -12.56 -30.41 4.47
C ASP A 1015 -12.95 -29.15 5.25
N HIS A 1016 -14.15 -28.60 5.00
CA HIS A 1016 -14.74 -27.47 5.74
C HIS A 1016 -15.57 -27.91 6.95
N TRP A 1017 -15.15 -28.98 7.63
CA TRP A 1017 -15.90 -29.62 8.72
C TRP A 1017 -15.77 -28.93 10.10
N ASN A 1018 -14.76 -28.08 10.26
CA ASN A 1018 -14.42 -27.39 11.52
C ASN A 1018 -14.46 -25.85 11.37
N SER A 1019 -14.92 -25.33 10.24
CA SER A 1019 -15.06 -23.91 9.89
C SER A 1019 -16.18 -23.22 10.68
N LYS A 1020 -16.00 -23.06 12.00
CA LYS A 1020 -16.99 -22.45 12.91
C LYS A 1020 -17.47 -21.07 12.47
N HIS A 1021 -16.66 -20.32 11.75
CA HIS A 1021 -17.03 -19.00 11.20
C HIS A 1021 -18.15 -19.11 10.14
N ASP A 1022 -18.17 -20.18 9.34
CA ASP A 1022 -19.15 -20.37 8.26
C ASP A 1022 -20.57 -20.70 8.76
N TYR A 1023 -20.71 -21.47 9.85
CA TYR A 1023 -21.99 -22.07 10.24
C TYR A 1023 -22.20 -22.29 11.76
N ASP A 1024 -21.24 -21.88 12.61
CA ASP A 1024 -21.27 -22.05 14.07
C ASP A 1024 -21.64 -23.48 14.51
N ASN A 1025 -22.81 -23.65 15.14
CA ASN A 1025 -23.33 -24.92 15.64
C ASN A 1025 -24.61 -25.35 14.89
N ASP A 1026 -24.85 -24.84 13.68
CA ASP A 1026 -26.00 -25.22 12.86
C ASP A 1026 -25.70 -26.34 11.85
N CYS A 1027 -26.44 -27.45 11.97
CA CYS A 1027 -26.25 -28.66 11.17
C CYS A 1027 -26.76 -28.53 9.72
N THR A 1028 -27.71 -27.63 9.47
CA THR A 1028 -28.33 -27.46 8.15
C THR A 1028 -27.53 -26.49 7.29
N ASN A 1029 -27.08 -25.37 7.85
CA ASN A 1029 -26.17 -24.41 7.21
C ASN A 1029 -24.92 -25.13 6.65
N PHE A 1030 -24.30 -26.01 7.47
CA PHE A 1030 -23.21 -26.87 7.04
C PHE A 1030 -23.57 -27.79 5.84
N VAL A 1031 -24.72 -28.46 5.89
CA VAL A 1031 -25.20 -29.34 4.80
C VAL A 1031 -25.45 -28.54 3.51
N SER A 1032 -26.07 -27.37 3.60
CA SER A 1032 -26.40 -26.58 2.41
C SER A 1032 -25.19 -25.89 1.80
N LYS A 1033 -24.20 -25.47 2.60
CA LYS A 1033 -22.89 -25.05 2.06
C LYS A 1033 -22.20 -26.20 1.32
N SER A 1034 -22.31 -27.42 1.83
CA SER A 1034 -21.79 -28.62 1.15
C SER A 1034 -22.47 -28.85 -0.20
N LEU A 1035 -23.80 -28.70 -0.28
CA LEU A 1035 -24.56 -28.82 -1.55
C LEU A 1035 -24.30 -27.65 -2.52
N ASN A 1036 -24.10 -26.43 -2.02
CA ASN A 1036 -23.84 -25.26 -2.85
C ASN A 1036 -22.39 -25.24 -3.35
N ARG A 1037 -21.40 -25.15 -2.45
CA ARG A 1037 -19.97 -25.00 -2.77
C ARG A 1037 -19.32 -26.30 -3.23
N GLY A 1038 -19.78 -27.45 -2.75
CA GLY A 1038 -19.29 -28.78 -3.16
C GLY A 1038 -20.14 -29.46 -4.23
N GLY A 1039 -21.46 -29.32 -4.16
CA GLY A 1039 -22.41 -29.96 -5.08
C GLY A 1039 -22.81 -29.14 -6.30
N GLY A 1040 -22.43 -27.85 -6.37
CA GLY A 1040 -22.79 -26.96 -7.48
C GLY A 1040 -24.27 -26.57 -7.55
N MET A 1041 -25.05 -26.80 -6.48
CA MET A 1041 -26.48 -26.50 -6.44
C MET A 1041 -26.71 -24.97 -6.39
N LYS A 1042 -27.41 -24.41 -7.39
CA LYS A 1042 -27.70 -22.97 -7.49
C LYS A 1042 -28.71 -22.48 -6.45
N MET A 1043 -28.47 -21.28 -5.93
CA MET A 1043 -29.31 -20.61 -4.92
C MET A 1043 -30.63 -20.14 -5.55
N LYS A 1044 -31.76 -20.36 -4.87
CA LYS A 1044 -33.08 -19.94 -5.37
C LYS A 1044 -33.43 -18.54 -4.85
N SER A 1045 -33.68 -17.60 -5.76
CA SER A 1045 -33.97 -16.19 -5.43
C SER A 1045 -35.41 -15.98 -4.91
N GLY A 1046 -35.65 -14.81 -4.29
CA GLY A 1046 -37.00 -14.32 -3.95
C GLY A 1046 -37.47 -14.42 -2.49
N GLY A 1047 -36.71 -15.06 -1.60
CA GLY A 1047 -37.06 -15.15 -0.17
C GLY A 1047 -37.02 -13.79 0.57
N THR A 1048 -37.64 -13.69 1.75
CA THR A 1048 -37.63 -12.46 2.56
C THR A 1048 -37.11 -12.72 3.99
N ARG A 1049 -36.84 -11.66 4.76
CA ARG A 1049 -36.36 -11.76 6.15
C ARG A 1049 -37.27 -12.55 7.11
N TRP A 1050 -38.50 -12.88 6.69
CA TRP A 1050 -39.51 -13.56 7.53
C TRP A 1050 -39.82 -15.01 7.12
N THR A 1051 -39.18 -15.57 6.09
CA THR A 1051 -39.45 -16.92 5.55
C THR A 1051 -38.39 -17.94 6.02
N TYR A 1052 -38.30 -18.16 7.33
CA TYR A 1052 -37.34 -19.11 7.97
C TYR A 1052 -38.01 -20.44 8.39
N ASP A 1053 -39.33 -20.52 8.24
CA ASP A 1053 -40.22 -21.64 8.47
C ASP A 1053 -40.99 -22.05 7.20
N ASP A 1054 -40.45 -21.64 6.03
CA ASP A 1054 -41.01 -21.85 4.70
C ASP A 1054 -40.35 -23.07 4.03
N ASP A 1055 -41.16 -23.97 3.50
CA ASP A 1055 -40.70 -25.22 2.87
C ASP A 1055 -40.25 -25.02 1.40
N ASP A 1056 -40.49 -23.86 0.77
CA ASP A 1056 -40.28 -23.67 -0.68
C ASP A 1056 -38.90 -23.04 -1.05
N TYR A 1057 -38.05 -22.76 -0.04
CA TYR A 1057 -36.70 -22.19 -0.16
C TYR A 1057 -35.63 -23.06 0.52
N TRP A 1058 -34.41 -23.08 -0.04
CA TRP A 1058 -33.35 -24.01 0.39
C TRP A 1058 -32.12 -23.32 0.99
N TRP A 1059 -31.63 -22.32 0.28
CA TRP A 1059 -30.58 -21.40 0.70
C TRP A 1059 -31.12 -19.97 0.60
N ARG A 1060 -30.54 -19.04 1.35
CA ARG A 1060 -30.85 -17.62 1.29
C ARG A 1060 -29.58 -16.82 1.09
N ASP A 1061 -29.66 -15.84 0.20
CA ASP A 1061 -28.72 -14.71 0.16
C ASP A 1061 -29.09 -13.66 1.23
N ASP A 1062 -28.09 -13.26 2.01
CA ASP A 1062 -28.13 -12.10 2.90
C ASP A 1062 -27.48 -10.94 2.14
N SER A 1063 -28.28 -10.02 1.58
CA SER A 1063 -27.78 -8.77 0.96
C SER A 1063 -27.21 -7.76 2.00
N ASN A 1064 -26.61 -8.25 3.08
CA ASN A 1064 -25.98 -7.52 4.17
C ASN A 1064 -25.15 -8.50 5.03
N SER A 1065 -23.83 -8.30 5.08
CA SER A 1065 -22.81 -9.11 5.78
C SER A 1065 -22.60 -10.55 5.29
N TRP A 1066 -21.34 -11.00 5.35
CA TRP A 1066 -20.87 -12.34 4.98
C TRP A 1066 -21.82 -13.48 5.42
N PRO A 1067 -21.98 -14.57 4.63
CA PRO A 1067 -23.04 -15.57 4.77
C PRO A 1067 -22.83 -16.53 5.96
N LYS A 1068 -22.90 -15.98 7.18
CA LYS A 1068 -22.76 -16.68 8.46
C LYS A 1068 -24.02 -17.43 8.87
N ARG A 1069 -25.19 -17.10 8.29
CA ARG A 1069 -26.52 -17.55 8.74
C ARG A 1069 -27.50 -17.79 7.58
N SER A 1070 -27.47 -18.98 6.99
CA SER A 1070 -28.52 -19.43 6.06
C SER A 1070 -29.84 -19.73 6.80
N TYR A 1071 -30.53 -18.67 7.24
CA TYR A 1071 -31.74 -18.77 8.09
C TYR A 1071 -32.90 -19.53 7.44
N SER A 1072 -32.87 -19.80 6.13
CA SER A 1072 -33.84 -20.65 5.42
C SER A 1072 -34.05 -22.00 6.10
N TRP A 1073 -33.00 -22.60 6.66
CA TRP A 1073 -33.04 -23.96 7.23
C TRP A 1073 -32.73 -24.04 8.73
N ALA A 1074 -33.09 -23.02 9.52
CA ALA A 1074 -32.86 -23.04 10.98
C ALA A 1074 -33.56 -24.22 11.74
N ASN A 1075 -34.33 -25.05 11.04
CA ASN A 1075 -34.80 -26.35 11.47
C ASN A 1075 -34.67 -27.39 10.33
N ALA A 1076 -34.01 -28.52 10.59
CA ALA A 1076 -33.80 -29.61 9.64
C ALA A 1076 -35.11 -30.28 9.12
N TYR A 1077 -36.25 -30.02 9.76
CA TYR A 1077 -37.58 -30.39 9.25
C TYR A 1077 -37.92 -29.71 7.91
N HIS A 1078 -37.77 -28.38 7.82
CA HIS A 1078 -38.10 -27.63 6.58
C HIS A 1078 -37.16 -27.98 5.45
N SER A 1079 -35.89 -28.27 5.77
CA SER A 1079 -34.91 -28.81 4.85
C SER A 1079 -35.36 -30.11 4.15
N ALA A 1080 -35.86 -31.08 4.92
CA ALA A 1080 -36.38 -32.33 4.36
C ALA A 1080 -37.68 -32.12 3.55
N ASN A 1081 -38.59 -31.25 4.04
CA ASN A 1081 -39.80 -30.88 3.29
C ASN A 1081 -39.47 -30.23 1.95
N PHE A 1082 -38.56 -29.25 1.92
CA PHE A 1082 -38.08 -28.60 0.70
C PHE A 1082 -37.57 -29.65 -0.30
N MET A 1083 -36.69 -30.54 0.16
CA MET A 1083 -36.14 -31.60 -0.68
C MET A 1083 -37.25 -32.46 -1.27
N SER A 1084 -38.29 -32.80 -0.51
CA SER A 1084 -39.45 -33.55 -1.01
C SER A 1084 -40.43 -32.79 -1.93
N ARG A 1085 -40.24 -31.49 -2.18
CA ARG A 1085 -41.19 -30.67 -2.97
C ARG A 1085 -40.60 -29.99 -4.20
N GLN A 1086 -39.31 -29.70 -4.21
CA GLN A 1086 -38.73 -28.72 -5.15
C GLN A 1086 -37.46 -29.20 -5.85
N ALA A 1087 -36.58 -29.92 -5.16
CA ALA A 1087 -35.39 -30.49 -5.79
C ALA A 1087 -35.73 -31.63 -6.76
N THR A 1088 -34.80 -31.99 -7.63
CA THR A 1088 -34.78 -33.35 -8.21
C THR A 1088 -34.11 -34.26 -7.18
N TYR A 1089 -34.77 -35.34 -6.75
CA TYR A 1089 -34.30 -36.16 -5.63
C TYR A 1089 -34.61 -37.65 -5.80
N ALA A 1090 -33.90 -38.48 -5.03
CA ALA A 1090 -34.27 -39.86 -4.73
C ALA A 1090 -34.12 -40.13 -3.23
N TRP A 1091 -35.21 -40.50 -2.55
CA TRP A 1091 -35.15 -40.94 -1.15
C TRP A 1091 -34.86 -42.44 -1.08
N HIS A 1092 -33.95 -42.81 -0.18
CA HIS A 1092 -33.52 -44.20 -0.03
C HIS A 1092 -34.34 -44.91 1.05
N THR A 1093 -34.76 -46.13 0.75
CA THR A 1093 -35.50 -47.00 1.67
C THR A 1093 -34.71 -48.23 2.10
N LYS A 1094 -33.59 -48.51 1.40
CA LYS A 1094 -32.65 -49.59 1.66
C LYS A 1094 -31.23 -49.07 1.85
N LYS A 1095 -30.46 -49.75 2.69
CA LYS A 1095 -29.05 -49.46 2.95
C LYS A 1095 -28.18 -49.50 1.67
N SER A 1096 -28.53 -50.35 0.72
CA SER A 1096 -27.81 -50.56 -0.56
C SER A 1096 -27.98 -49.45 -1.60
N GLN A 1097 -28.74 -48.39 -1.28
CA GLN A 1097 -28.95 -47.24 -2.18
C GLN A 1097 -28.12 -46.02 -1.75
N VAL A 1098 -27.48 -46.06 -0.58
CA VAL A 1098 -26.80 -44.91 0.02
C VAL A 1098 -25.45 -44.67 -0.64
N ASN A 1099 -25.24 -43.44 -1.09
CA ASN A 1099 -24.05 -42.97 -1.81
C ASN A 1099 -23.20 -42.04 -0.93
N VAL A 1100 -21.93 -41.86 -1.29
CA VAL A 1100 -21.12 -40.75 -0.78
C VAL A 1100 -21.69 -39.45 -1.37
N GLY A 1101 -21.87 -38.41 -0.54
CA GLY A 1101 -22.54 -37.16 -0.92
C GLY A 1101 -24.00 -37.06 -0.51
N ASP A 1102 -24.67 -38.18 -0.20
CA ASP A 1102 -26.06 -38.18 0.29
C ASP A 1102 -26.25 -37.34 1.56
N ILE A 1103 -27.44 -36.77 1.73
CA ILE A 1103 -27.85 -36.07 2.93
C ILE A 1103 -28.64 -37.00 3.85
N ILE A 1104 -28.24 -37.08 5.12
CA ILE A 1104 -28.92 -37.84 6.18
C ILE A 1104 -29.60 -36.89 7.16
N TYR A 1105 -30.91 -37.09 7.37
CA TYR A 1105 -31.72 -36.43 8.37
C TYR A 1105 -32.08 -37.38 9.53
N TYR A 1106 -32.24 -36.83 10.73
CA TYR A 1106 -32.47 -37.62 11.95
C TYR A 1106 -33.61 -37.08 12.81
N ASN A 1107 -34.43 -37.97 13.37
CA ASN A 1107 -35.21 -37.70 14.59
C ASN A 1107 -34.51 -38.39 15.78
N TRP A 1108 -34.01 -37.60 16.73
CA TRP A 1108 -33.28 -38.13 17.90
C TRP A 1108 -34.17 -38.40 19.13
N ASN A 1109 -35.42 -37.93 19.17
CA ASN A 1109 -36.10 -37.68 20.45
C ASN A 1109 -37.58 -38.10 20.52
N LEU A 1110 -38.25 -38.39 19.40
CA LEU A 1110 -39.66 -38.83 19.31
C LEU A 1110 -40.65 -37.93 20.09
N LYS A 1111 -40.32 -36.64 20.23
CA LYS A 1111 -41.04 -35.64 21.04
C LYS A 1111 -40.96 -34.21 20.44
N GLY A 1112 -41.04 -34.12 19.12
CA GLY A 1112 -41.44 -32.87 18.45
C GLY A 1112 -42.97 -32.76 18.41
N ASP A 1113 -43.48 -31.56 18.18
CA ASP A 1113 -44.92 -31.33 18.00
C ASP A 1113 -45.42 -31.91 16.66
N ASP A 1114 -46.70 -32.32 16.61
CA ASP A 1114 -47.33 -32.89 15.42
C ASP A 1114 -47.63 -31.80 14.36
N HIS A 1115 -46.64 -31.47 13.53
CA HIS A 1115 -46.87 -30.63 12.35
C HIS A 1115 -47.73 -31.38 11.31
N PRO A 1116 -48.81 -30.77 10.80
CA PRO A 1116 -49.65 -31.40 9.79
C PRO A 1116 -48.96 -31.39 8.42
N ASN A 1117 -48.80 -32.57 7.83
CA ASN A 1117 -48.34 -32.82 6.45
C ASN A 1117 -46.81 -32.70 6.18
N GLY A 1118 -45.95 -33.23 7.06
CA GLY A 1118 -44.49 -33.33 6.81
C GLY A 1118 -43.77 -34.40 7.64
N PHE A 1119 -42.44 -34.48 7.50
CA PHE A 1119 -41.58 -35.47 8.17
C PHE A 1119 -41.67 -35.37 9.71
N LYS A 1120 -42.04 -36.45 10.41
CA LYS A 1120 -42.28 -36.37 11.86
C LYS A 1120 -41.01 -36.23 12.69
N GLY A 1121 -40.72 -35.01 13.13
CA GLY A 1121 -39.81 -34.69 14.23
C GLY A 1121 -38.32 -34.76 13.89
N ILE A 1122 -37.94 -34.53 12.63
CA ILE A 1122 -36.54 -34.32 12.26
C ILE A 1122 -35.95 -33.16 13.09
N SER A 1123 -34.74 -33.36 13.61
CA SER A 1123 -34.05 -32.45 14.53
C SER A 1123 -32.57 -32.24 14.21
N HIS A 1124 -32.03 -32.88 13.16
CA HIS A 1124 -30.61 -32.79 12.78
C HIS A 1124 -30.37 -33.24 11.33
N ALA A 1125 -29.24 -32.83 10.73
CA ALA A 1125 -28.79 -33.22 9.39
C ALA A 1125 -27.27 -33.51 9.32
N SER A 1126 -26.77 -34.19 8.27
CA SER A 1126 -25.34 -34.42 7.99
C SER A 1126 -25.09 -34.97 6.58
N VAL A 1127 -23.85 -34.88 6.08
CA VAL A 1127 -23.43 -35.41 4.76
C VAL A 1127 -22.75 -36.79 4.90
N VAL A 1128 -23.06 -37.76 4.02
CA VAL A 1128 -22.30 -39.02 3.89
C VAL A 1128 -20.97 -38.74 3.20
N THR A 1129 -19.86 -39.14 3.83
CA THR A 1129 -18.51 -38.70 3.43
C THR A 1129 -17.49 -39.83 3.21
N LYS A 1130 -17.80 -41.05 3.68
CA LYS A 1130 -17.10 -42.30 3.35
C LYS A 1130 -18.06 -43.47 3.55
N ILE A 1131 -17.97 -44.50 2.72
CA ILE A 1131 -18.61 -45.81 2.93
C ILE A 1131 -17.49 -46.84 2.80
N ASP A 1132 -17.36 -47.76 3.77
CA ASP A 1132 -16.30 -48.78 3.71
C ASP A 1132 -16.73 -50.05 2.93
N SER A 1133 -15.76 -50.91 2.60
CA SER A 1133 -15.96 -52.18 1.89
C SER A 1133 -16.80 -53.23 2.65
N GLN A 1134 -17.26 -52.91 3.86
CA GLN A 1134 -18.20 -53.70 4.66
C GLN A 1134 -19.61 -53.05 4.65
N GLY A 1135 -19.80 -51.99 3.86
CA GLY A 1135 -21.00 -51.18 3.77
C GLY A 1135 -21.28 -50.36 5.03
N ASN A 1136 -20.29 -50.01 5.84
CA ASN A 1136 -20.51 -49.12 6.99
C ASN A 1136 -20.50 -47.67 6.51
N ILE A 1137 -21.55 -46.92 6.86
CA ILE A 1137 -21.72 -45.52 6.47
C ILE A 1137 -20.99 -44.62 7.47
N TYR A 1138 -20.21 -43.66 6.96
CA TYR A 1138 -19.54 -42.62 7.72
C TYR A 1138 -20.03 -41.24 7.24
N ILE A 1139 -20.26 -40.36 8.20
CA ILE A 1139 -20.87 -39.04 8.04
C ILE A 1139 -19.93 -37.96 8.55
N THR A 1140 -20.01 -36.76 8.00
CA THR A 1140 -19.32 -35.59 8.56
C THR A 1140 -20.32 -34.59 9.08
N GLN A 1141 -19.98 -33.98 10.22
CA GLN A 1141 -20.79 -33.00 10.93
C GLN A 1141 -19.93 -31.84 11.43
N HIS A 1142 -20.59 -30.70 11.56
CA HIS A 1142 -20.11 -29.35 11.84
C HIS A 1142 -19.56 -29.12 13.28
N SER A 1143 -18.87 -30.10 13.86
CA SER A 1143 -18.38 -30.00 15.25
C SER A 1143 -17.05 -30.74 15.46
N THR A 1144 -16.18 -30.13 16.27
CA THR A 1144 -14.85 -30.65 16.63
C THR A 1144 -14.90 -32.15 16.99
N ASN A 1145 -14.10 -32.96 16.27
CA ASN A 1145 -14.04 -34.43 16.29
C ASN A 1145 -15.19 -35.19 15.56
N ARG A 1146 -15.81 -34.62 14.51
CA ARG A 1146 -16.81 -35.33 13.68
C ARG A 1146 -16.56 -35.35 12.14
N LYS A 1147 -15.32 -35.18 11.65
CA LYS A 1147 -14.93 -35.63 10.28
C LYS A 1147 -14.99 -37.16 10.21
N ASN A 1148 -15.58 -37.70 9.14
CA ASN A 1148 -15.72 -39.15 8.88
C ASN A 1148 -16.11 -39.96 10.13
N TYR A 1149 -17.17 -39.54 10.83
CA TYR A 1149 -17.70 -40.20 12.01
C TYR A 1149 -18.63 -41.35 11.61
N ARG A 1150 -18.41 -42.58 12.10
CA ARG A 1150 -19.23 -43.75 11.73
C ARG A 1150 -20.67 -43.60 12.23
N LEU A 1151 -21.66 -43.74 11.34
CA LEU A 1151 -23.09 -43.52 11.60
C LEU A 1151 -23.60 -44.25 12.85
N SER A 1152 -23.24 -45.53 13.02
CA SER A 1152 -23.66 -46.34 14.18
C SER A 1152 -23.12 -45.84 15.53
N LYS A 1153 -22.08 -44.98 15.55
CA LYS A 1153 -21.56 -44.36 16.77
C LYS A 1153 -22.31 -43.09 17.21
N GLN A 1154 -23.36 -42.64 16.51
CA GLN A 1154 -24.16 -41.47 16.95
C GLN A 1154 -24.89 -41.72 18.29
N ARG A 1155 -25.19 -42.98 18.64
CA ARG A 1155 -25.87 -43.35 19.89
C ARG A 1155 -24.95 -43.30 21.12
N THR A 1156 -24.60 -42.10 21.59
CA THR A 1156 -23.98 -41.90 22.91
C THR A 1156 -24.85 -41.01 23.81
N GLY A 1157 -25.56 -41.62 24.78
CA GLY A 1157 -26.34 -40.89 25.79
C GLY A 1157 -27.81 -41.32 25.87
N SER A 1158 -28.71 -40.35 25.96
CA SER A 1158 -30.15 -40.55 26.18
C SER A 1158 -30.91 -41.10 24.96
N TYR A 1159 -30.34 -40.97 23.77
CA TYR A 1159 -30.99 -41.24 22.48
C TYR A 1159 -30.71 -42.68 22.05
N LYS A 1160 -31.70 -43.57 22.26
CA LYS A 1160 -31.55 -45.03 22.09
C LYS A 1160 -32.26 -45.62 20.88
N ASN A 1161 -33.25 -44.91 20.34
CA ASN A 1161 -33.86 -45.18 19.05
C ASN A 1161 -33.68 -43.92 18.21
N MET A 1162 -33.43 -44.06 16.91
CA MET A 1162 -33.27 -42.96 15.97
C MET A 1162 -33.90 -43.36 14.64
N ASP A 1163 -34.82 -42.52 14.17
CA ASP A 1163 -35.41 -42.65 12.84
C ASP A 1163 -34.58 -41.81 11.88
N VAL A 1164 -34.27 -42.36 10.71
CA VAL A 1164 -33.32 -41.79 9.76
C VAL A 1164 -33.95 -41.71 8.37
N TRP A 1165 -33.78 -40.59 7.68
CA TRP A 1165 -34.13 -40.47 6.26
C TRP A 1165 -32.88 -40.07 5.47
N ILE A 1166 -32.68 -40.66 4.30
CA ILE A 1166 -31.50 -40.42 3.45
C ILE A 1166 -31.99 -40.01 2.07
N VAL A 1167 -31.44 -38.93 1.53
CA VAL A 1167 -31.79 -38.41 0.21
C VAL A 1167 -30.55 -38.18 -0.65
N SER A 1168 -30.60 -38.71 -1.86
CA SER A 1168 -29.82 -38.26 -3.00
C SER A 1168 -30.46 -36.98 -3.55
N VAL A 1169 -29.74 -35.86 -3.48
CA VAL A 1169 -30.10 -34.57 -4.10
C VAL A 1169 -29.37 -34.42 -5.44
N PHE A 1170 -30.11 -34.17 -6.53
CA PHE A 1170 -29.54 -33.84 -7.84
C PHE A 1170 -29.53 -32.31 -8.05
N PRO A 1171 -28.56 -31.75 -8.78
CA PRO A 1171 -28.43 -30.32 -8.92
C PRO A 1171 -29.49 -29.76 -9.88
N TRP A 1172 -29.91 -28.53 -9.61
CA TRP A 1172 -30.84 -27.78 -10.45
C TRP A 1172 -30.20 -26.48 -10.93
N TYR A 1173 -30.68 -25.98 -12.07
CA TYR A 1173 -30.11 -24.83 -12.77
C TYR A 1173 -31.22 -23.91 -13.31
N GLU A 1174 -32.12 -23.50 -12.41
CA GLU A 1174 -32.85 -22.22 -12.51
C GLU A 1174 -31.99 -21.09 -11.92
#